data_AF-A0A2M7QUA2-F1
#
_entry.id   AF-A0A2M7QUA2-F1
#
_cell.length_a   1.000
_cell.length_b   1.000
_cell.length_c   1.000
_cell.angle_alpha   90.00
_cell.angle_beta   90.00
_cell.angle_gamma   90.00
#
_symmetry.space_group_name_H-M   'P 1'
#
loop_
_entity.id
_entity.type
_entity.pdbx_description
1 polymer ?
#
loop_
_entity_poly.entity_id
_entity_poly.type
_entity_poly.pdbx_seq_one_letter_code
_entity_poly.pdbx_strand_id
1 'polypeptide(L)'
;MPEEVLTPKRRMKFINRKLETGMGMAVARRTYLRRLLDKQTGRERWESWEEVADRVARGNTGLLDKKFAKHAKEEYALMKKHISNGSMLMSGRHLQHGDESQKERNMEVFTNCFDKNTKFLTQEYGAVSFGEVEGKTVTVKARDGEWRTAKVKGFGTQKLYKITFGPVNNAQSNNNLEVIATKNHRWFLKNGSVTEDLQVGDIIEPAKAHLDLDTEGIRHGLIYGDGTGHKSRNDYPGRIHSQGRQYNSIRLCGDDKNYLKYFKEFTVTYPPHANGDPVVYLGQKDWKDLPFTKDPSYIAGFIHGWWLADGSKTYPTTKGIEISTANTPAVEWLKEHAPFAGYIVTGFSEHQRKEGDGSYPHGEKLVSVRLAQNKPRKVLAIKEFGEDQVFCVEEPITTGFVLANGLLTGNCSTATSTYILFYLLMNGSGVGRPYDDDMCVVNWDNMPNVRCVIAEEHPDFAWGVDESVRDAEHKYGHGDGIHWFEVPDSREGWAQAIEKIEVMAFEKKYKDDMLILDFSKVRAKGQPIRGMQNRPSSGPKPIMNAIAKLATIKGANMSPWKQAMFADHYTAECVLVGGARRSARIATKNWTDPEIFDFINIKRGGFLWSANNSVAVDDKFWKQRTKHAHKVLAAITKASYEDGTGEPGFINQHKLVQNDDGYDDYQDGHYAESKKYTPMKHTYKMLSLLARNAASKVYSQIPNPCGEISLNMLGGYCVIGDVVPFYAPTLDDAEEAFRATTRALIRVNTYMDSLYNREVKRTNRIGVGMTGIHEFAWNMYGYSFHDLIDEEKSQDFWNTLARFKRAVVDEAEQYSKKLGMNVPHTNTTIKPSGTISKLFALTEGAHLPSMREYIRWVQYRSDDPQVKKYKAKGYPVKELRSYSGSTAVGFPTQPLICRLGMGGKLVTAAEAKPEEQYKWLMLLEKYWIVGVDAHGKPLEDTGNQVSYTLKYDPTRVTYKEYADMVDKYQGLIKCCSVMPQQDATAYEYQPEQPVTISEFMRVINEIEKDENLFEDIDYEHLKCDSGACPI
;
A
#
# COMPACT_ATOMS: atom_id res chain seq x y z
N MET A 1 19.18 51.17 5.12
CA MET A 1 18.24 50.51 6.05
C MET A 1 18.02 49.11 5.50
N PRO A 2 18.17 48.04 6.30
CA PRO A 2 17.88 46.69 5.81
C PRO A 2 16.39 46.54 5.49
N GLU A 3 16.06 45.87 4.41
CA GLU A 3 14.66 45.56 4.06
C GLU A 3 14.09 44.51 5.04
N GLU A 4 12.78 44.56 5.27
CA GLU A 4 12.12 43.76 6.31
C GLU A 4 12.19 42.26 5.98
N VAL A 5 12.82 41.49 6.88
CA VAL A 5 12.78 40.02 6.82
C VAL A 5 11.33 39.58 7.01
N LEU A 6 10.71 39.09 5.95
CA LEU A 6 9.29 38.73 5.88
C LEU A 6 8.94 37.61 6.87
N THR A 7 8.53 37.98 8.08
CA THR A 7 7.94 37.07 9.07
C THR A 7 6.71 36.33 8.49
N PRO A 8 6.38 35.11 8.96
CA PRO A 8 5.33 34.28 8.37
C PRO A 8 3.98 35.01 8.21
N LYS A 9 3.49 35.11 6.98
CA LYS A 9 2.38 36.03 6.59
C LYS A 9 1.01 35.74 7.21
N ARG A 10 0.86 34.71 8.05
CA ARG A 10 -0.28 34.51 8.97
C ARG A 10 0.14 33.73 10.22
N ARG A 11 -0.07 34.31 11.40
CA ARG A 11 -0.05 33.56 12.68
C ARG A 11 -1.21 32.57 12.70
N MET A 12 -0.92 31.28 12.84
CA MET A 12 -1.97 30.27 13.00
C MET A 12 -2.63 30.38 14.37
N LYS A 13 -3.87 29.88 14.49
CA LYS A 13 -4.61 29.78 15.74
C LYS A 13 -4.90 28.32 16.04
N PHE A 14 -4.92 27.94 17.32
CA PHE A 14 -5.59 26.72 17.73
C PHE A 14 -7.11 26.91 17.59
N ILE A 15 -7.71 26.09 16.73
CA ILE A 15 -9.13 25.96 16.43
C ILE A 15 -9.37 24.48 16.11
N ASN A 16 -10.54 23.92 16.43
CA ASN A 16 -10.87 22.53 16.07
C ASN A 16 -10.70 22.35 14.56
N ARG A 17 -9.61 21.70 14.16
CA ARG A 17 -9.06 21.78 12.81
C ARG A 17 -9.91 20.89 11.94
N LYS A 18 -10.62 21.53 11.00
CA LYS A 18 -11.29 20.81 9.92
C LYS A 18 -10.22 20.00 9.20
N LEU A 19 -10.47 18.69 9.12
CA LEU A 19 -9.75 17.79 8.24
C LEU A 19 -9.72 18.38 6.84
N GLU A 20 -8.61 18.21 6.12
CA GLU A 20 -8.45 18.88 4.83
C GLU A 20 -9.64 18.59 3.92
N THR A 21 -10.18 19.62 3.26
CA THR A 21 -11.36 19.48 2.40
C THR A 21 -11.00 18.70 1.15
N GLY A 22 -11.79 17.68 0.85
CA GLY A 22 -11.14 16.54 0.25
C GLY A 22 -10.15 15.98 1.28
N MET A 23 -8.85 16.15 1.04
CA MET A 23 -7.79 15.17 1.35
C MET A 23 -7.87 14.45 2.71
N GLY A 24 -8.23 15.13 3.80
CA GLY A 24 -8.41 14.48 5.10
C GLY A 24 -9.82 13.97 5.41
N MET A 25 -10.85 14.64 4.90
CA MET A 25 -12.22 14.38 5.33
C MET A 25 -12.67 12.94 5.12
N ALA A 26 -12.18 12.24 4.10
CA ALA A 26 -12.50 10.83 3.93
C ALA A 26 -11.44 9.84 4.41
N VAL A 27 -10.48 10.26 5.27
CA VAL A 27 -9.43 9.46 5.98
C VAL A 27 -9.91 9.15 7.35
N ALA A 28 -10.33 10.24 7.97
CA ALA A 28 -11.25 10.27 9.04
C ALA A 28 -12.45 9.43 8.62
N ARG A 29 -13.20 9.77 7.55
CA ARG A 29 -14.32 8.87 7.19
C ARG A 29 -13.84 7.47 6.86
N ARG A 30 -12.65 7.27 6.28
CA ARG A 30 -12.15 5.94 5.93
C ARG A 30 -11.87 5.09 7.17
N THR A 31 -10.67 5.17 7.72
CA THR A 31 -10.23 4.20 8.71
C THR A 31 -10.69 4.58 10.11
N TYR A 32 -11.11 5.84 10.37
CA TYR A 32 -11.24 6.36 11.74
C TYR A 32 -12.67 6.61 12.23
N LEU A 33 -13.37 7.59 11.64
CA LEU A 33 -14.70 8.05 12.03
C LEU A 33 -15.71 6.91 11.99
N ARG A 34 -16.43 6.75 13.09
CA ARG A 34 -17.49 5.76 13.24
C ARG A 34 -18.81 6.28 12.70
N ARG A 35 -19.76 5.37 12.51
CA ARG A 35 -21.17 5.72 12.42
C ARG A 35 -21.77 5.75 13.81
N LEU A 36 -22.50 6.83 14.09
CA LEU A 36 -23.15 7.08 15.36
C LEU A 36 -24.64 7.28 15.09
N LEU A 37 -25.50 6.62 15.88
CA LEU A 37 -26.92 6.91 15.87
C LEU A 37 -27.14 8.25 16.58
N ASP A 38 -27.66 9.23 15.83
CA ASP A 38 -28.00 10.52 16.38
C ASP A 38 -29.21 10.41 17.32
N LYS A 39 -29.02 10.76 18.59
CA LYS A 39 -30.02 10.53 19.64
C LYS A 39 -31.23 11.47 19.58
N GLN A 40 -31.17 12.54 18.80
CA GLN A 40 -32.27 13.50 18.66
C GLN A 40 -33.13 13.19 17.41
N THR A 41 -32.48 12.74 16.34
CA THR A 41 -33.15 12.51 15.04
C THR A 41 -33.35 11.03 14.68
N GLY A 42 -32.72 10.10 15.42
CA GLY A 42 -32.79 8.66 15.14
C GLY A 42 -32.06 8.23 13.87
N ARG A 43 -31.21 9.08 13.28
CA ARG A 43 -30.52 8.84 12.01
C ARG A 43 -29.05 8.52 12.22
N GLU A 44 -28.45 7.66 11.39
CA GLU A 44 -27.00 7.46 11.41
C GLU A 44 -26.27 8.68 10.83
N ARG A 45 -25.38 9.29 11.62
CA ARG A 45 -24.42 10.30 11.15
C ARG A 45 -22.97 9.82 11.28
N TRP A 46 -22.05 10.57 10.68
CA TRP A 46 -20.63 10.41 10.95
C TRP A 46 -20.27 11.01 12.31
N GLU A 47 -19.36 10.34 13.00
CA GLU A 47 -18.48 10.93 13.99
C GLU A 47 -17.71 12.11 13.35
N SER A 48 -17.42 13.17 14.11
CA SER A 48 -16.59 14.31 13.69
C SER A 48 -15.12 14.12 14.08
N TRP A 49 -14.21 14.94 13.55
CA TRP A 49 -12.81 14.89 13.98
C TRP A 49 -12.62 15.24 15.46
N GLU A 50 -13.46 16.14 15.98
CA GLU A 50 -13.48 16.44 17.41
C GLU A 50 -14.01 15.25 18.23
N GLU A 51 -14.98 14.49 17.72
CA GLU A 51 -15.47 13.28 18.39
C GLU A 51 -14.45 12.13 18.32
N VAL A 52 -13.63 12.02 17.26
CA VAL A 52 -12.44 11.15 17.25
C VAL A 52 -11.43 11.61 18.30
N ALA A 53 -11.08 12.90 18.32
CA ALA A 53 -10.18 13.45 19.34
C ALA A 53 -10.69 13.17 20.76
N ASP A 54 -12.01 13.28 20.97
CA ASP A 54 -12.71 12.96 22.21
C ASP A 54 -12.57 11.48 22.60
N ARG A 55 -13.01 10.52 21.76
CA ARG A 55 -12.95 9.09 22.12
C ARG A 55 -11.53 8.52 22.14
N VAL A 56 -10.61 9.03 21.30
CA VAL A 56 -9.21 8.59 21.28
C VAL A 56 -8.46 9.12 22.49
N ALA A 57 -8.73 10.37 22.91
CA ALA A 57 -8.24 10.88 24.19
C ALA A 57 -8.80 10.05 25.35
N ARG A 58 -10.14 9.81 25.42
CA ARG A 58 -10.74 8.95 26.47
C ARG A 58 -10.15 7.55 26.51
N GLY A 59 -9.98 6.91 25.35
CA GLY A 59 -9.42 5.56 25.27
C GLY A 59 -7.97 5.50 25.74
N ASN A 60 -7.14 6.47 25.37
CA ASN A 60 -5.73 6.52 25.75
C ASN A 60 -5.49 7.01 27.18
N THR A 61 -6.31 7.90 27.73
CA THR A 61 -6.16 8.38 29.12
C THR A 61 -6.93 7.55 30.13
N GLY A 62 -7.99 6.85 29.71
CA GLY A 62 -8.66 5.78 30.47
C GLY A 62 -7.81 4.54 30.69
N LEU A 63 -6.61 4.48 30.09
CA LEU A 63 -5.54 3.54 30.44
C LEU A 63 -4.91 3.85 31.82
N LEU A 64 -4.91 5.11 32.27
CA LEU A 64 -4.26 5.49 33.52
C LEU A 64 -4.95 4.89 34.75
N ASP A 65 -4.15 4.41 35.69
CA ASP A 65 -4.59 3.98 37.01
C ASP A 65 -5.51 5.00 37.69
N LYS A 66 -6.48 4.50 38.47
CA LYS A 66 -7.41 5.35 39.26
C LYS A 66 -6.68 6.36 40.18
N LYS A 67 -5.47 6.04 40.65
CA LYS A 67 -4.61 6.92 41.46
C LYS A 67 -4.22 8.22 40.72
N PHE A 68 -4.22 8.19 39.39
CA PHE A 68 -3.92 9.34 38.52
C PHE A 68 -5.18 10.06 38.02
N ALA A 69 -6.38 9.84 38.57
CA ALA A 69 -7.64 10.36 38.01
C ALA A 69 -7.73 11.90 37.82
N LYS A 70 -6.97 12.71 38.58
CA LYS A 70 -6.82 14.16 38.31
C LYS A 70 -5.99 14.40 37.05
N HIS A 71 -4.79 13.82 37.03
CA HIS A 71 -3.84 13.85 35.91
C HIS A 71 -4.45 13.30 34.61
N ALA A 72 -5.28 12.26 34.67
CA ALA A 72 -5.98 11.71 33.51
C ALA A 72 -6.97 12.69 32.85
N LYS A 73 -7.55 13.63 33.61
CA LYS A 73 -8.40 14.71 33.07
C LYS A 73 -7.56 15.79 32.38
N GLU A 74 -6.40 16.11 32.94
CA GLU A 74 -5.42 17.05 32.38
C GLU A 74 -4.86 16.51 31.05
N GLU A 75 -4.44 15.24 31.03
CA GLU A 75 -4.03 14.52 29.82
C GLU A 75 -5.14 14.40 28.77
N TYR A 76 -6.40 14.18 29.20
CA TYR A 76 -7.54 14.10 28.28
C TYR A 76 -7.79 15.43 27.58
N ALA A 77 -7.78 16.54 28.32
CA ALA A 77 -7.92 17.87 27.74
C ALA A 77 -6.77 18.18 26.76
N LEU A 78 -5.54 17.80 27.12
CA LEU A 78 -4.36 18.01 26.29
C LEU A 78 -4.35 17.17 25.01
N MET A 79 -4.66 15.87 25.10
CA MET A 79 -4.80 15.02 23.90
C MET A 79 -5.95 15.48 23.02
N LYS A 80 -7.12 15.80 23.60
CA LYS A 80 -8.25 16.29 22.80
C LYS A 80 -7.89 17.59 22.09
N LYS A 81 -7.20 18.53 22.76
CA LYS A 81 -6.62 19.75 22.15
C LYS A 81 -5.73 19.38 20.97
N HIS A 82 -4.63 18.65 21.16
CA HIS A 82 -3.66 18.47 20.07
C HIS A 82 -4.16 17.58 18.93
N ILE A 83 -5.04 16.61 19.20
CA ILE A 83 -5.66 15.78 18.15
C ILE A 83 -6.72 16.60 17.40
N SER A 84 -7.63 17.31 18.08
CA SER A 84 -8.64 18.12 17.38
C SER A 84 -7.99 19.22 16.53
N ASN A 85 -6.85 19.76 16.97
CA ASN A 85 -6.06 20.74 16.23
C ASN A 85 -5.14 20.14 15.16
N GLY A 86 -5.11 18.82 14.97
CA GLY A 86 -4.28 18.13 13.97
C GLY A 86 -2.77 18.14 14.24
N SER A 87 -2.32 18.79 15.32
CA SER A 87 -0.90 18.84 15.73
C SER A 87 -0.36 17.51 16.27
N MET A 88 -1.23 16.60 16.72
CA MET A 88 -0.87 15.28 17.25
C MET A 88 -1.75 14.20 16.61
N LEU A 89 -1.12 13.22 15.97
CA LEU A 89 -1.77 12.20 15.16
C LEU A 89 -1.31 10.81 15.61
N MET A 90 -2.05 10.21 16.54
CA MET A 90 -1.84 8.82 16.95
C MET A 90 -1.87 7.89 15.72
N SER A 91 -1.24 6.70 15.79
CA SER A 91 -1.33 5.73 14.70
C SER A 91 -2.79 5.50 14.29
N GLY A 92 -3.04 5.29 12.99
CA GLY A 92 -4.39 5.15 12.44
C GLY A 92 -5.23 4.07 13.12
N ARG A 93 -4.55 3.15 13.80
CA ARG A 93 -5.10 2.13 14.68
C ARG A 93 -5.77 2.71 15.91
N HIS A 94 -5.07 3.55 16.66
CA HIS A 94 -5.66 4.31 17.75
C HIS A 94 -6.79 5.22 17.24
N LEU A 95 -6.65 5.83 16.07
CA LEU A 95 -7.71 6.66 15.47
C LEU A 95 -8.97 5.84 15.09
N GLN A 96 -8.82 4.59 14.64
CA GLN A 96 -9.92 3.65 14.33
C GLN A 96 -10.59 3.09 15.59
N HIS A 97 -9.80 2.46 16.45
CA HIS A 97 -10.29 1.60 17.52
C HIS A 97 -10.21 2.25 18.91
N GLY A 98 -9.47 3.34 19.10
CA GLY A 98 -9.36 4.04 20.39
C GLY A 98 -10.73 4.53 20.89
N ASP A 99 -11.16 4.00 22.03
CA ASP A 99 -12.38 4.31 22.75
C ASP A 99 -12.26 3.83 24.20
N GLU A 100 -13.27 4.06 25.04
CA GLU A 100 -13.26 3.74 26.48
C GLU A 100 -13.01 2.26 26.81
N SER A 101 -13.20 1.34 25.85
CA SER A 101 -12.89 -0.08 26.01
C SER A 101 -11.47 -0.47 25.56
N GLN A 102 -10.61 0.49 25.18
CA GLN A 102 -9.22 0.25 24.76
C GLN A 102 -8.42 -0.55 25.80
N LYS A 103 -8.65 -0.30 27.09
CA LYS A 103 -8.02 -1.03 28.21
C LYS A 103 -8.39 -2.52 28.31
N GLU A 104 -9.46 -2.95 27.63
CA GLU A 104 -9.90 -4.36 27.56
C GLU A 104 -9.40 -5.07 26.28
N ARG A 105 -8.63 -4.38 25.43
CA ARG A 105 -8.12 -4.89 24.16
C ARG A 105 -6.60 -5.05 24.23
N ASN A 106 -6.11 -6.06 23.50
CA ASN A 106 -4.67 -6.27 23.37
C ASN A 106 -4.10 -5.42 22.23
N MET A 107 -2.80 -5.18 22.25
CA MET A 107 -2.11 -4.28 21.31
C MET A 107 -2.18 -4.72 19.83
N GLU A 108 -2.49 -5.98 19.53
CA GLU A 108 -2.48 -6.55 18.17
C GLU A 108 -3.73 -6.27 17.34
N VAL A 109 -4.89 -5.99 17.99
CA VAL A 109 -6.27 -6.11 17.44
C VAL A 109 -6.59 -5.19 16.24
N PHE A 110 -5.71 -4.27 15.90
CA PHE A 110 -6.05 -3.08 15.14
C PHE A 110 -5.85 -3.30 13.61
N THR A 111 -6.81 -3.96 12.91
CA THR A 111 -6.60 -4.59 11.55
C THR A 111 -7.83 -4.62 10.58
N ASN A 112 -7.66 -4.98 9.28
CA ASN A 112 -8.43 -4.48 8.09
C ASN A 112 -8.83 -5.52 6.99
N CYS A 113 -9.73 -5.21 6.00
CA CYS A 113 -9.90 -5.97 4.71
C CYS A 113 -10.76 -5.35 3.54
N PHE A 114 -11.27 -6.11 2.55
CA PHE A 114 -11.83 -5.66 1.22
C PHE A 114 -13.39 -5.79 1.06
N ASP A 115 -14.02 -6.41 0.01
CA ASP A 115 -15.51 -6.59 -0.25
C ASP A 115 -15.96 -7.33 -1.56
N LYS A 116 -17.17 -7.97 -1.60
CA LYS A 116 -17.63 -9.14 -2.42
C LYS A 116 -17.82 -9.10 -3.94
N ASN A 117 -17.65 -8.00 -4.64
CA ASN A 117 -17.89 -7.94 -6.10
C ASN A 117 -16.99 -6.89 -6.79
N THR A 118 -15.64 -6.91 -6.82
CA THR A 118 -14.55 -6.01 -7.38
C THR A 118 -13.73 -6.60 -8.61
N LYS A 119 -13.78 -6.24 -10.00
CA LYS A 119 -13.77 -6.91 -11.49
C LYS A 119 -12.57 -7.59 -12.18
N PHE A 120 -12.77 -8.78 -12.74
CA PHE A 120 -11.63 -9.61 -13.09
C PHE A 120 -11.02 -9.08 -14.39
N LEU A 121 -9.72 -9.22 -14.48
CA LEU A 121 -9.19 -10.02 -15.54
C LEU A 121 -8.62 -11.20 -14.80
N THR A 122 -9.47 -12.20 -14.67
CA THR A 122 -8.96 -13.54 -14.82
C THR A 122 -8.53 -13.58 -16.28
N GLN A 123 -7.32 -14.04 -16.56
CA GLN A 123 -6.93 -14.32 -17.94
C GLN A 123 -7.94 -15.30 -18.59
N GLU A 124 -8.56 -16.15 -17.76
CA GLU A 124 -9.52 -17.20 -18.11
C GLU A 124 -10.94 -16.68 -18.40
N TYR A 125 -11.58 -15.96 -17.46
CA TYR A 125 -12.98 -15.52 -17.55
C TYR A 125 -13.16 -14.04 -17.94
N GLY A 126 -12.09 -13.29 -18.21
CA GLY A 126 -12.17 -11.84 -18.34
C GLY A 126 -12.72 -11.22 -17.05
N ALA A 127 -13.86 -10.54 -17.10
CA ALA A 127 -14.32 -9.63 -16.03
C ALA A 127 -15.56 -10.10 -15.24
N VAL A 128 -15.35 -11.09 -14.36
CA VAL A 128 -16.33 -11.75 -13.45
C VAL A 128 -16.47 -11.06 -12.05
N SER A 129 -17.29 -11.53 -11.06
CA SER A 129 -17.46 -11.03 -9.65
C SER A 129 -16.87 -11.88 -8.47
N PHE A 130 -16.54 -11.27 -7.32
CA PHE A 130 -15.72 -11.82 -6.21
C PHE A 130 -16.50 -12.90 -5.46
N GLY A 131 -17.83 -12.78 -5.42
CA GLY A 131 -18.78 -13.83 -5.07
C GLY A 131 -18.90 -14.90 -6.18
N GLU A 132 -19.00 -14.51 -7.46
CA GLU A 132 -19.02 -15.46 -8.58
C GLU A 132 -17.76 -16.34 -8.65
N VAL A 133 -16.63 -15.90 -8.09
CA VAL A 133 -15.41 -16.71 -7.90
C VAL A 133 -14.93 -16.79 -6.45
N GLU A 134 -15.85 -16.69 -5.48
CA GLU A 134 -15.52 -16.86 -4.05
C GLU A 134 -14.89 -18.23 -3.81
N GLY A 135 -13.73 -18.25 -3.15
CA GLY A 135 -12.98 -19.47 -2.84
C GLY A 135 -12.27 -20.11 -4.03
N LYS A 136 -12.49 -19.63 -5.27
CA LYS A 136 -11.80 -20.13 -6.48
C LYS A 136 -10.41 -19.51 -6.61
N THR A 137 -9.57 -20.20 -7.38
CA THR A 137 -8.20 -19.81 -7.74
C THR A 137 -8.16 -19.47 -9.22
N VAL A 138 -7.56 -18.35 -9.60
CA VAL A 138 -7.63 -17.76 -10.95
C VAL A 138 -6.43 -16.86 -11.27
N THR A 139 -6.19 -16.51 -12.53
CA THR A 139 -4.95 -15.84 -12.97
C THR A 139 -5.13 -14.34 -13.17
N VAL A 140 -4.41 -13.59 -12.35
CA VAL A 140 -4.59 -12.18 -12.01
C VAL A 140 -3.35 -11.37 -12.40
N LYS A 141 -3.44 -10.16 -12.96
CA LYS A 141 -2.23 -9.33 -13.22
C LYS A 141 -1.82 -8.54 -11.96
N ALA A 142 -0.53 -8.46 -11.60
CA ALA A 142 -0.07 -8.09 -10.23
C ALA A 142 0.62 -6.70 -10.10
N ARG A 143 1.25 -6.34 -8.95
CA ARG A 143 2.07 -5.09 -8.82
C ARG A 143 3.29 -5.07 -9.76
N ASP A 144 3.60 -6.21 -10.36
CA ASP A 144 4.60 -6.41 -11.41
C ASP A 144 3.98 -6.83 -12.74
N GLY A 145 2.64 -6.94 -12.82
CA GLY A 145 1.89 -6.90 -14.08
C GLY A 145 1.80 -8.13 -14.91
N GLU A 146 2.80 -8.97 -14.74
CA GLU A 146 2.70 -10.37 -15.04
C GLU A 146 1.38 -10.92 -14.54
N TRP A 147 0.82 -11.81 -15.34
CA TRP A 147 -0.36 -12.56 -14.99
C TRP A 147 0.10 -13.72 -14.09
N ARG A 148 -0.35 -13.70 -12.83
CA ARG A 148 0.06 -14.59 -11.73
C ARG A 148 -1.18 -15.27 -11.16
N THR A 149 -1.09 -16.49 -10.66
CA THR A 149 -2.27 -17.16 -10.08
C THR A 149 -2.51 -16.72 -8.62
N ALA A 150 -3.75 -16.40 -8.24
CA ALA A 150 -4.14 -15.97 -6.89
C ALA A 150 -5.54 -16.46 -6.48
N LYS A 151 -5.90 -16.31 -5.20
CA LYS A 151 -7.14 -16.85 -4.60
C LYS A 151 -8.00 -15.78 -3.91
N VAL A 152 -9.31 -15.80 -4.15
CA VAL A 152 -10.30 -14.83 -3.64
C VAL A 152 -11.07 -15.40 -2.45
N LYS A 153 -11.23 -14.63 -1.36
CA LYS A 153 -11.79 -15.13 -0.09
C LYS A 153 -12.67 -14.09 0.62
N GLY A 154 -13.56 -14.56 1.48
CA GLY A 154 -14.36 -13.75 2.40
C GLY A 154 -13.56 -13.32 3.64
N PHE A 155 -13.64 -12.04 3.98
CA PHE A 155 -13.07 -11.40 5.18
C PHE A 155 -14.12 -10.53 5.89
N GLY A 156 -15.40 -10.63 5.50
CA GLY A 156 -16.54 -10.50 6.39
C GLY A 156 -17.06 -9.17 6.85
N THR A 157 -18.33 -9.21 7.28
CA THR A 157 -19.19 -8.06 7.52
C THR A 157 -18.50 -6.98 8.35
N GLN A 158 -18.31 -5.84 7.69
CA GLN A 158 -17.71 -4.59 8.14
C GLN A 158 -18.43 -3.49 7.34
N LYS A 159 -18.35 -2.22 7.75
CA LYS A 159 -18.94 -1.14 6.92
C LYS A 159 -18.25 -0.98 5.57
N LEU A 160 -19.07 -0.59 4.60
CA LEU A 160 -18.82 -0.69 3.16
C LEU A 160 -19.27 0.52 2.37
N TYR A 161 -18.51 0.77 1.31
CA TYR A 161 -18.22 2.11 0.85
C TYR A 161 -17.79 2.09 -0.65
N LYS A 162 -18.48 2.65 -1.67
CA LYS A 162 -18.20 2.80 -3.14
C LYS A 162 -17.28 3.98 -3.58
N ILE A 163 -16.58 3.85 -4.70
CA ILE A 163 -15.50 4.65 -5.31
C ILE A 163 -15.79 4.60 -6.87
N THR A 164 -15.89 5.75 -7.64
CA THR A 164 -16.08 6.10 -9.14
C THR A 164 -15.00 7.01 -9.92
N PHE A 165 -14.14 6.64 -10.95
CA PHE A 165 -12.71 7.17 -11.28
C PHE A 165 -12.14 8.04 -12.52
N GLY A 166 -12.16 9.38 -12.64
CA GLY A 166 -11.84 10.03 -13.97
C GLY A 166 -10.76 11.10 -14.10
N PRO A 167 -10.33 11.44 -15.32
CA PRO A 167 -9.18 12.28 -15.70
C PRO A 167 -8.51 13.17 -14.65
N VAL A 168 -7.18 12.98 -14.51
CA VAL A 168 -6.35 13.54 -13.42
C VAL A 168 -6.37 15.05 -13.43
N ASN A 169 -6.72 15.50 -14.63
CA ASN A 169 -6.53 16.76 -15.28
C ASN A 169 -7.90 17.29 -15.74
N ASN A 170 -9.04 16.61 -15.49
CA ASN A 170 -10.39 17.08 -15.82
C ASN A 170 -11.47 16.37 -14.95
N ALA A 171 -12.19 17.14 -14.14
CA ALA A 171 -13.14 16.68 -13.12
C ALA A 171 -14.53 16.45 -13.71
N GLN A 172 -14.97 17.33 -14.62
CA GLN A 172 -16.20 17.15 -15.39
C GLN A 172 -15.98 16.28 -16.64
N SER A 173 -15.05 15.34 -16.56
CA SER A 173 -14.94 14.28 -17.57
C SER A 173 -16.10 13.28 -17.40
N ASN A 174 -16.62 12.77 -18.52
CA ASN A 174 -17.73 11.80 -18.59
C ASN A 174 -17.29 10.32 -18.61
N ASN A 175 -16.02 10.02 -18.39
CA ASN A 175 -15.42 8.69 -18.61
C ASN A 175 -15.83 7.57 -17.61
N ASN A 176 -17.10 7.44 -17.18
CA ASN A 176 -17.48 7.37 -15.75
C ASN A 176 -18.25 6.09 -15.16
N LEU A 177 -17.63 5.00 -14.62
CA LEU A 177 -18.28 3.79 -13.98
C LEU A 177 -17.99 3.48 -12.44
N GLU A 178 -18.36 2.33 -11.78
CA GLU A 178 -18.88 2.30 -10.34
C GLU A 178 -18.67 1.10 -9.29
N VAL A 179 -18.01 1.22 -8.06
CA VAL A 179 -17.84 0.12 -6.99
C VAL A 179 -17.34 0.33 -5.46
N ILE A 180 -17.61 -0.55 -4.44
CA ILE A 180 -17.54 -0.65 -2.90
C ILE A 180 -16.40 -1.44 -2.15
N ALA A 181 -15.73 -1.03 -1.06
CA ALA A 181 -15.11 -1.98 -0.11
C ALA A 181 -14.87 -1.43 1.29
N THR A 182 -14.26 -2.18 2.23
CA THR A 182 -13.97 -1.55 3.51
C THR A 182 -12.99 -0.40 3.34
N LYS A 183 -13.32 0.64 4.08
CA LYS A 183 -12.61 1.89 4.12
C LYS A 183 -11.25 1.82 4.81
N ASN A 184 -10.82 0.66 5.30
CA ASN A 184 -9.51 0.52 5.93
C ASN A 184 -8.55 -0.35 5.08
N HIS A 185 -8.98 -0.83 3.91
CA HIS A 185 -8.13 -1.59 3.01
C HIS A 185 -6.85 -0.81 2.59
N ARG A 186 -5.69 -1.49 2.38
CA ARG A 186 -4.38 -0.91 1.98
C ARG A 186 -4.17 -0.90 0.47
N TRP A 187 -3.62 0.16 -0.12
CA TRP A 187 -3.45 0.36 -1.56
C TRP A 187 -2.21 1.23 -1.89
N PHE A 188 -1.53 0.96 -3.00
CA PHE A 188 -0.16 1.45 -3.28
C PHE A 188 -0.04 2.74 -4.04
N LEU A 189 1.12 3.38 -3.99
CA LEU A 189 1.35 4.77 -4.36
C LEU A 189 2.75 4.92 -5.10
N LYS A 190 3.09 6.00 -5.88
CA LYS A 190 4.02 6.09 -7.09
C LYS A 190 5.30 6.76 -6.75
N ASN A 191 5.15 7.70 -5.83
CA ASN A 191 6.10 7.89 -4.78
C ASN A 191 6.60 6.56 -4.18
N GLY A 192 5.88 5.45 -4.37
CA GLY A 192 6.22 4.08 -3.94
C GLY A 192 5.40 3.63 -2.73
N SER A 193 4.75 4.58 -2.05
CA SER A 193 4.14 4.43 -0.73
C SER A 193 2.92 3.50 -0.74
N VAL A 194 2.28 3.34 0.41
CA VAL A 194 1.09 2.50 0.55
C VAL A 194 0.20 3.06 1.63
N THR A 195 -1.11 2.99 1.44
CA THR A 195 -2.05 3.58 2.39
C THR A 195 -3.26 2.70 2.63
N GLU A 196 -3.58 2.49 3.91
CA GLU A 196 -4.86 1.94 4.38
C GLU A 196 -5.97 2.97 4.35
N ASP A 197 -5.65 4.19 3.95
CA ASP A 197 -6.44 5.36 4.26
C ASP A 197 -6.19 6.47 3.23
N LEU A 198 -7.15 6.69 2.37
CA LEU A 198 -6.88 6.66 0.94
C LEU A 198 -7.63 7.77 0.16
N GLN A 199 -7.00 8.92 -0.20
CA GLN A 199 -7.21 10.17 0.59
C GLN A 199 -7.32 11.66 0.09
N VAL A 200 -8.56 12.29 0.04
CA VAL A 200 -10.81 12.08 -1.73
C VAL A 200 -10.65 12.09 -3.33
N GLY A 201 -9.65 11.39 -4.08
CA GLY A 201 -8.05 11.13 -4.31
C GLY A 201 -6.77 10.40 -3.63
N ASP A 202 -6.29 9.20 -4.12
CA ASP A 202 -4.96 8.47 -3.97
C ASP A 202 -4.50 7.67 -5.28
N ILE A 203 -3.45 7.91 -6.16
CA ILE A 203 -3.39 7.57 -7.66
C ILE A 203 -3.30 6.08 -8.05
N ILE A 204 -2.87 5.21 -7.16
CA ILE A 204 -2.62 3.76 -7.30
C ILE A 204 -1.68 3.22 -8.40
N GLU A 205 -1.14 2.03 -8.16
CA GLU A 205 0.13 1.42 -8.60
C GLU A 205 0.14 0.53 -9.84
N PRO A 206 1.28 0.51 -10.60
CA PRO A 206 1.85 -0.65 -11.22
C PRO A 206 0.94 -1.85 -11.24
N ALA A 207 0.29 -2.20 -12.34
CA ALA A 207 0.15 -1.62 -13.69
C ALA A 207 1.18 -0.62 -14.32
N LYS A 208 1.86 -0.94 -15.43
CA LYS A 208 2.62 0.03 -16.26
C LYS A 208 2.53 0.06 -17.87
N ALA A 209 1.62 -0.59 -18.59
CA ALA A 209 1.53 -1.05 -20.02
C ALA A 209 2.75 -1.56 -20.89
N HIS A 210 3.29 -2.79 -20.73
CA HIS A 210 4.23 -3.46 -21.68
C HIS A 210 3.36 -4.39 -22.52
N LEU A 211 3.18 -4.03 -23.79
CA LEU A 211 2.67 -4.91 -24.84
C LEU A 211 3.29 -4.46 -26.15
N ASP A 212 3.85 -5.40 -26.90
CA ASP A 212 4.29 -5.14 -28.27
C ASP A 212 3.09 -4.92 -29.19
N LEU A 213 3.22 -3.98 -30.13
CA LEU A 213 2.13 -3.66 -31.07
C LEU A 213 2.17 -4.62 -32.26
N ASP A 214 1.12 -5.41 -32.44
CA ASP A 214 0.99 -6.23 -33.65
C ASP A 214 0.85 -5.36 -34.92
N THR A 215 1.53 -5.78 -35.98
CA THR A 215 1.57 -5.06 -37.25
C THR A 215 0.34 -5.35 -38.14
N GLU A 216 -0.32 -6.51 -38.02
CA GLU A 216 -1.59 -6.71 -38.72
C GLU A 216 -2.71 -5.84 -38.11
N GLY A 217 -2.74 -5.72 -36.78
CA GLY A 217 -3.53 -4.73 -36.07
C GLY A 217 -3.29 -3.31 -36.62
N ILE A 218 -2.05 -2.83 -36.67
CA ILE A 218 -1.73 -1.47 -37.17
C ILE A 218 -2.26 -1.24 -38.60
N ARG A 219 -2.09 -2.21 -39.50
CA ARG A 219 -2.65 -2.14 -40.87
C ARG A 219 -4.18 -2.05 -40.84
N HIS A 220 -4.83 -2.89 -40.04
CA HIS A 220 -6.28 -2.92 -39.93
C HIS A 220 -6.83 -1.57 -39.44
N GLY A 221 -6.24 -0.98 -38.41
CA GLY A 221 -6.67 0.33 -37.91
C GLY A 221 -6.50 1.46 -38.93
N LEU A 222 -5.36 1.52 -39.63
CA LEU A 222 -5.11 2.53 -40.68
C LEU A 222 -6.19 2.51 -41.77
N ILE A 223 -6.62 1.31 -42.17
CA ILE A 223 -7.66 1.13 -43.20
C ILE A 223 -9.07 1.32 -42.63
N TYR A 224 -9.29 0.98 -41.36
CA TYR A 224 -10.53 1.29 -40.64
C TYR A 224 -10.81 2.80 -40.62
N GLY A 225 -9.76 3.64 -40.56
CA GLY A 225 -9.88 5.10 -40.73
C GLY A 225 -9.98 5.55 -42.19
N ASP A 226 -8.92 6.17 -42.72
CA ASP A 226 -8.85 6.78 -44.07
C ASP A 226 -9.02 5.81 -45.26
N GLY A 227 -9.07 4.50 -45.00
CA GLY A 227 -9.29 3.51 -46.06
C GLY A 227 -10.69 3.61 -46.68
N THR A 228 -10.78 3.93 -47.96
CA THR A 228 -12.03 3.81 -48.73
C THR A 228 -12.35 2.33 -48.96
N GLY A 229 -13.47 1.83 -48.42
CA GLY A 229 -14.05 0.54 -48.82
C GLY A 229 -14.97 0.71 -50.03
N HIS A 230 -14.56 0.19 -51.20
CA HIS A 230 -15.27 0.44 -52.46
C HIS A 230 -16.55 -0.40 -52.61
N LYS A 231 -17.65 0.13 -52.10
CA LYS A 231 -19.00 -0.40 -52.37
C LYS A 231 -19.49 0.09 -53.74
N SER A 232 -20.22 -0.76 -54.46
CA SER A 232 -20.88 -0.36 -55.71
C SER A 232 -21.89 0.76 -55.41
N ARG A 233 -21.77 1.90 -56.09
CA ARG A 233 -22.83 2.92 -56.05
C ARG A 233 -24.11 2.33 -56.63
N ASN A 234 -25.18 2.40 -55.85
CA ASN A 234 -26.34 3.20 -56.25
C ASN A 234 -26.19 4.53 -55.45
N ASP A 235 -26.62 5.72 -55.88
CA ASP A 235 -27.60 6.05 -56.91
C ASP A 235 -27.04 7.08 -57.90
N TYR A 236 -27.31 6.89 -59.20
CA TYR A 236 -27.37 7.95 -60.21
C TYR A 236 -28.12 7.37 -61.41
N PRO A 237 -29.25 7.96 -61.86
CA PRO A 237 -30.05 7.34 -62.92
C PRO A 237 -29.29 7.35 -64.25
N GLY A 238 -28.91 6.17 -64.74
CA GLY A 238 -28.46 5.97 -66.12
C GLY A 238 -26.95 5.94 -66.39
N ARG A 239 -26.12 5.33 -65.52
CA ARG A 239 -24.79 4.79 -65.95
C ARG A 239 -24.29 3.58 -65.14
N ILE A 240 -24.46 2.42 -65.77
CA ILE A 240 -23.77 1.12 -65.60
C ILE A 240 -22.83 1.04 -64.39
N HIS A 241 -23.25 0.31 -63.36
CA HIS A 241 -22.44 0.05 -62.17
C HIS A 241 -21.53 -1.16 -62.38
N SER A 242 -20.22 -0.98 -62.21
CA SER A 242 -19.28 -2.10 -62.10
C SER A 242 -19.57 -2.86 -60.80
N GLN A 243 -19.98 -4.14 -60.91
CA GLN A 243 -20.28 -4.97 -59.74
C GLN A 243 -19.08 -4.95 -58.77
N GLY A 244 -19.35 -4.48 -57.56
CA GLY A 244 -18.31 -3.88 -56.72
C GLY A 244 -17.29 -4.89 -56.23
N ARG A 245 -16.02 -4.73 -56.63
CA ARG A 245 -14.92 -5.25 -55.82
C ARG A 245 -14.87 -4.42 -54.53
N GLN A 246 -15.37 -4.99 -53.44
CA GLN A 246 -15.02 -4.55 -52.08
C GLN A 246 -13.53 -4.84 -51.85
N TYR A 247 -12.68 -3.94 -52.33
CA TYR A 247 -11.32 -3.76 -51.88
C TYR A 247 -11.29 -2.51 -51.00
N ASN A 248 -10.34 -2.47 -50.08
CA ASN A 248 -10.04 -1.24 -49.35
C ASN A 248 -8.81 -0.56 -49.97
N SER A 249 -8.81 0.77 -50.03
CA SER A 249 -7.66 1.55 -50.49
C SER A 249 -7.47 2.82 -49.70
N ILE A 250 -6.23 3.16 -49.37
CA ILE A 250 -5.85 4.40 -48.67
C ILE A 250 -4.92 5.23 -49.55
N ARG A 251 -5.17 6.55 -49.65
CA ARG A 251 -4.22 7.52 -50.22
C ARG A 251 -3.40 8.10 -49.08
N LEU A 252 -2.08 8.07 -49.23
CA LEU A 252 -1.13 8.63 -48.26
C LEU A 252 -0.56 9.93 -48.84
N CYS A 253 -1.23 11.04 -48.58
CA CYS A 253 -0.82 12.37 -49.03
C CYS A 253 0.05 13.08 -47.97
N GLY A 254 0.68 14.20 -48.33
CA GLY A 254 1.48 15.00 -47.40
C GLY A 254 2.51 14.18 -46.61
N ASP A 255 2.46 14.28 -45.28
CA ASP A 255 3.34 13.56 -44.34
C ASP A 255 2.96 12.09 -44.14
N ASP A 256 1.73 11.67 -44.47
CA ASP A 256 1.24 10.31 -44.24
C ASP A 256 1.92 9.27 -45.15
N LYS A 257 2.67 9.75 -46.16
CA LYS A 257 3.64 8.96 -46.96
C LYS A 257 4.61 8.17 -46.07
N ASN A 258 4.90 8.67 -44.86
CA ASN A 258 5.73 7.97 -43.87
C ASN A 258 5.11 6.67 -43.33
N TYR A 259 3.79 6.47 -43.45
CA TYR A 259 3.11 5.23 -43.02
C TYR A 259 3.19 4.10 -44.05
N LEU A 260 3.67 4.37 -45.27
CA LEU A 260 3.86 3.35 -46.31
C LEU A 260 4.74 2.17 -45.83
N LYS A 261 5.60 2.42 -44.83
CA LYS A 261 6.41 1.41 -44.14
C LYS A 261 5.61 0.24 -43.53
N TYR A 262 4.32 0.43 -43.24
CA TYR A 262 3.42 -0.60 -42.70
C TYR A 262 2.70 -1.44 -43.78
N PHE A 263 2.82 -1.05 -45.06
CA PHE A 263 2.10 -1.65 -46.19
C PHE A 263 3.02 -2.17 -47.31
N LYS A 264 4.28 -2.54 -46.97
CA LYS A 264 5.31 -2.91 -47.96
C LYS A 264 4.94 -4.12 -48.83
N GLU A 265 4.05 -4.95 -48.31
CA GLU A 265 3.49 -6.17 -48.91
C GLU A 265 2.19 -5.95 -49.71
N PHE A 266 1.69 -4.71 -49.83
CA PHE A 266 0.48 -4.37 -50.59
C PHE A 266 0.78 -3.53 -51.84
N THR A 267 -0.16 -3.51 -52.79
CA THR A 267 0.02 -2.82 -54.08
C THR A 267 -0.06 -1.30 -53.91
N VAL A 268 0.95 -0.57 -54.37
CA VAL A 268 1.05 0.90 -54.30
C VAL A 268 1.11 1.49 -55.71
N THR A 269 0.38 2.58 -55.96
CA THR A 269 0.41 3.33 -57.24
C THR A 269 0.47 4.84 -57.00
N TYR A 270 0.88 5.62 -57.99
CA TYR A 270 1.02 7.10 -57.89
C TYR A 270 0.23 7.79 -59.02
N PRO A 271 -1.11 7.81 -58.95
CA PRO A 271 -1.92 8.27 -60.07
C PRO A 271 -1.90 9.81 -60.21
N PRO A 272 -1.96 10.37 -61.44
CA PRO A 272 -1.86 11.82 -61.66
C PRO A 272 -2.92 12.65 -60.91
N HIS A 273 -4.15 12.13 -60.76
CA HIS A 273 -5.22 12.81 -60.01
C HIS A 273 -4.96 12.91 -58.49
N ALA A 274 -3.95 12.20 -57.99
CA ALA A 274 -3.49 12.29 -56.61
C ALA A 274 -2.25 13.21 -56.46
N ASN A 275 -1.92 14.02 -57.48
CA ASN A 275 -0.77 14.94 -57.50
C ASN A 275 0.57 14.30 -57.10
N GLY A 276 0.77 13.01 -57.42
CA GLY A 276 1.99 12.26 -57.06
C GLY A 276 1.99 11.68 -55.65
N ASP A 277 0.86 11.61 -54.96
CA ASP A 277 0.72 10.88 -53.71
C ASP A 277 0.53 9.36 -53.94
N PRO A 278 1.16 8.49 -53.13
CA PRO A 278 0.91 7.06 -53.16
C PRO A 278 -0.51 6.69 -52.74
N VAL A 279 -1.09 5.71 -53.44
CA VAL A 279 -2.37 5.07 -53.13
C VAL A 279 -2.15 3.56 -53.00
N VAL A 280 -2.47 3.01 -51.84
CA VAL A 280 -2.30 1.59 -51.47
C VAL A 280 -3.63 0.84 -51.62
N TYR A 281 -3.59 -0.39 -52.12
CA TYR A 281 -4.74 -1.25 -52.38
C TYR A 281 -4.62 -2.59 -51.65
N LEU A 282 -5.65 -2.97 -50.89
CA LEU A 282 -5.68 -4.16 -50.03
C LEU A 282 -6.79 -5.15 -50.45
N GLY A 283 -6.59 -6.43 -50.12
CA GLY A 283 -7.49 -7.53 -50.49
C GLY A 283 -8.85 -7.55 -49.78
N GLN A 284 -9.71 -8.49 -50.17
CA GLN A 284 -11.15 -8.59 -49.86
C GLN A 284 -11.53 -8.91 -48.39
N LYS A 285 -10.61 -8.80 -47.43
CA LYS A 285 -10.94 -8.83 -46.00
C LYS A 285 -11.62 -7.51 -45.66
N ASP A 286 -12.73 -7.50 -44.93
CA ASP A 286 -13.43 -6.23 -44.64
C ASP A 286 -12.71 -5.48 -43.51
N TRP A 287 -11.67 -4.73 -43.89
CA TRP A 287 -10.85 -3.94 -42.97
C TRP A 287 -11.58 -2.66 -42.46
N LYS A 288 -12.92 -2.58 -42.60
CA LYS A 288 -13.79 -1.53 -42.03
C LYS A 288 -14.68 -2.04 -40.89
N ASP A 289 -14.50 -3.29 -40.47
CA ASP A 289 -15.19 -3.90 -39.31
C ASP A 289 -14.30 -3.94 -38.05
N LEU A 290 -14.89 -4.32 -36.91
CA LEU A 290 -14.24 -4.29 -35.59
C LEU A 290 -13.65 -5.67 -35.21
N PRO A 291 -12.48 -5.74 -34.52
CA PRO A 291 -11.85 -7.02 -34.19
C PRO A 291 -12.63 -7.88 -33.18
N PHE A 292 -12.73 -9.18 -33.41
CA PHE A 292 -13.31 -10.14 -32.46
C PHE A 292 -12.22 -11.06 -31.86
N THR A 293 -11.39 -10.51 -30.97
CA THR A 293 -10.31 -11.23 -30.27
C THR A 293 -10.13 -10.69 -28.85
N LYS A 294 -9.46 -11.48 -27.98
CA LYS A 294 -9.05 -11.10 -26.62
C LYS A 294 -7.54 -10.93 -26.47
N ASP A 295 -6.78 -11.07 -27.56
CA ASP A 295 -5.32 -10.91 -27.57
C ASP A 295 -4.91 -9.46 -27.24
N PRO A 296 -4.18 -9.21 -26.12
CA PRO A 296 -3.75 -7.88 -25.73
C PRO A 296 -2.94 -7.11 -26.80
N SER A 297 -2.05 -7.79 -27.53
CA SER A 297 -1.10 -7.19 -28.46
C SER A 297 -1.74 -6.89 -29.82
N TYR A 298 -2.65 -7.76 -30.30
CA TYR A 298 -3.44 -7.50 -31.50
C TYR A 298 -4.39 -6.30 -31.30
N ILE A 299 -5.06 -6.25 -30.14
CA ILE A 299 -5.92 -5.12 -29.77
C ILE A 299 -5.10 -3.82 -29.68
N ALA A 300 -3.88 -3.87 -29.12
CA ALA A 300 -2.99 -2.72 -29.05
C ALA A 300 -2.59 -2.20 -30.44
N GLY A 301 -2.22 -3.11 -31.35
CA GLY A 301 -1.88 -2.78 -32.73
C GLY A 301 -3.02 -2.11 -33.48
N PHE A 302 -4.24 -2.67 -33.42
CA PHE A 302 -5.44 -2.11 -34.07
C PHE A 302 -5.71 -0.67 -33.66
N ILE A 303 -5.65 -0.42 -32.34
CA ILE A 303 -5.89 0.89 -31.75
C ILE A 303 -4.83 1.92 -32.18
N HIS A 304 -3.55 1.52 -32.26
CA HIS A 304 -2.49 2.42 -32.74
C HIS A 304 -2.64 2.76 -34.23
N GLY A 305 -2.99 1.78 -35.07
CA GLY A 305 -3.20 1.98 -36.51
C GLY A 305 -4.30 2.99 -36.81
N TRP A 306 -5.44 2.89 -36.13
CA TRP A 306 -6.59 3.77 -36.37
C TRP A 306 -6.31 5.22 -35.96
N TRP A 307 -5.44 5.44 -34.96
CA TRP A 307 -4.94 6.78 -34.63
C TRP A 307 -3.97 7.36 -35.67
N LEU A 308 -3.20 6.52 -36.38
CA LEU A 308 -2.32 7.02 -37.45
C LEU A 308 -3.10 7.58 -38.63
N ALA A 309 -4.30 7.05 -38.89
CA ALA A 309 -5.30 7.60 -39.82
C ALA A 309 -6.06 8.79 -39.19
N ASP A 310 -7.34 8.59 -38.83
CA ASP A 310 -8.34 9.51 -38.25
C ASP A 310 -7.97 10.22 -36.92
N GLY A 311 -6.69 10.26 -36.56
CA GLY A 311 -6.21 10.77 -35.29
C GLY A 311 -5.46 12.09 -35.34
N SER A 312 -5.68 12.92 -34.32
CA SER A 312 -5.00 14.21 -34.17
C SER A 312 -3.50 14.04 -33.87
N LYS A 313 -2.67 14.90 -34.48
CA LYS A 313 -1.19 14.81 -34.46
C LYS A 313 -0.47 16.01 -33.80
N THR A 314 -1.20 17.02 -33.32
CA THR A 314 -0.68 18.38 -33.04
C THR A 314 -0.02 18.61 -31.65
N TYR A 315 0.54 17.58 -31.00
CA TYR A 315 1.13 17.69 -29.64
C TYR A 315 2.64 17.41 -29.58
N PRO A 316 3.47 18.27 -28.94
CA PRO A 316 4.93 18.09 -28.89
C PRO A 316 5.50 16.96 -28.01
N THR A 317 4.70 16.24 -27.18
CA THR A 317 5.24 15.30 -26.17
C THR A 317 4.45 13.98 -26.00
N THR A 318 4.55 13.10 -27.01
CA THR A 318 4.72 11.62 -26.91
C THR A 318 3.84 10.72 -26.01
N LYS A 319 2.79 11.19 -25.31
CA LYS A 319 2.02 10.35 -24.35
C LYS A 319 0.48 10.43 -24.44
N GLY A 320 -0.12 10.07 -25.58
CA GLY A 320 -1.56 9.86 -25.74
C GLY A 320 -2.01 9.70 -27.21
N ILE A 321 -3.22 9.17 -27.45
CA ILE A 321 -3.83 9.02 -28.79
C ILE A 321 -5.30 9.47 -28.79
N GLU A 322 -5.75 10.08 -29.89
CA GLU A 322 -7.11 10.62 -30.07
C GLU A 322 -7.64 10.25 -31.45
N ILE A 323 -8.72 9.49 -31.53
CA ILE A 323 -9.35 8.98 -32.77
C ILE A 323 -10.72 9.65 -32.92
N SER A 324 -11.06 10.17 -34.10
CA SER A 324 -12.40 10.72 -34.38
C SER A 324 -13.20 9.84 -35.33
N THR A 325 -14.48 9.62 -35.06
CA THR A 325 -15.37 8.80 -35.91
C THR A 325 -16.83 9.20 -35.74
N ALA A 326 -17.68 8.79 -36.68
CA ALA A 326 -19.15 8.86 -36.55
C ALA A 326 -19.78 7.48 -36.20
N ASN A 327 -18.96 6.42 -36.08
CA ASN A 327 -19.45 5.05 -35.88
C ASN A 327 -19.65 4.72 -34.38
N THR A 328 -20.90 4.74 -33.91
CA THR A 328 -21.24 4.48 -32.50
C THR A 328 -20.90 3.06 -32.01
N PRO A 329 -21.18 1.95 -32.74
CA PRO A 329 -20.67 0.62 -32.36
C PRO A 329 -19.16 0.56 -32.13
N ALA A 330 -18.37 1.27 -32.94
CA ALA A 330 -16.91 1.33 -32.82
C ALA A 330 -16.44 1.99 -31.52
N VAL A 331 -17.17 2.99 -31.03
CA VAL A 331 -16.93 3.64 -29.74
C VAL A 331 -17.03 2.67 -28.56
N GLU A 332 -18.06 1.81 -28.52
CA GLU A 332 -18.26 0.91 -27.38
C GLU A 332 -17.26 -0.26 -27.38
N TRP A 333 -16.97 -0.84 -28.55
CA TRP A 333 -15.93 -1.87 -28.67
C TRP A 333 -14.58 -1.38 -28.13
N LEU A 334 -14.22 -0.15 -28.48
CA LEU A 334 -12.97 0.49 -28.09
C LEU A 334 -12.88 0.72 -26.58
N LYS A 335 -14.01 1.01 -25.89
CA LYS A 335 -14.08 1.13 -24.44
C LYS A 335 -13.91 -0.22 -23.72
N GLU A 336 -14.51 -1.29 -24.24
CA GLU A 336 -14.44 -2.61 -23.61
C GLU A 336 -13.05 -3.24 -23.75
N HIS A 337 -12.37 -3.07 -24.89
CA HIS A 337 -11.14 -3.81 -25.19
C HIS A 337 -9.85 -3.06 -24.82
N ALA A 338 -9.84 -1.72 -24.80
CA ALA A 338 -8.63 -0.90 -24.63
C ALA A 338 -7.66 -1.35 -23.49
N PRO A 339 -8.09 -1.58 -22.23
CA PRO A 339 -7.13 -1.93 -21.17
C PRO A 339 -6.73 -3.40 -21.12
N PHE A 340 -7.24 -4.27 -22.01
CA PHE A 340 -6.55 -5.56 -22.25
C PHE A 340 -5.22 -5.23 -22.94
N ALA A 341 -5.27 -4.35 -23.95
CA ALA A 341 -4.13 -3.71 -24.61
C ALA A 341 -3.39 -2.64 -23.76
N GLY A 342 -3.59 -2.60 -22.44
CA GLY A 342 -2.95 -1.64 -21.55
C GLY A 342 -3.41 -0.17 -21.68
N TYR A 343 -4.24 0.15 -22.69
CA TYR A 343 -4.79 1.48 -22.93
C TYR A 343 -5.99 1.76 -22.06
N ILE A 344 -6.26 3.03 -21.79
CA ILE A 344 -7.39 3.38 -20.94
C ILE A 344 -8.15 4.51 -21.61
N VAL A 345 -9.47 4.53 -21.46
CA VAL A 345 -10.27 5.62 -22.01
C VAL A 345 -10.06 6.86 -21.14
N THR A 346 -9.88 8.03 -21.76
CA THR A 346 -9.53 9.29 -21.07
C THR A 346 -10.34 10.49 -21.52
N GLY A 347 -11.00 10.43 -22.68
CA GLY A 347 -11.82 11.52 -23.20
C GLY A 347 -12.83 11.04 -24.23
N PHE A 348 -13.91 11.80 -24.36
CA PHE A 348 -15.02 11.57 -25.27
C PHE A 348 -15.69 12.92 -25.57
N SER A 349 -15.82 13.32 -26.82
CA SER A 349 -16.45 14.61 -27.19
C SER A 349 -17.23 14.52 -28.50
N GLU A 350 -18.48 14.98 -28.47
CA GLU A 350 -19.33 15.14 -29.65
C GLU A 350 -19.26 16.58 -30.16
N HIS A 351 -19.03 16.77 -31.47
CA HIS A 351 -18.88 18.09 -32.08
C HIS A 351 -20.12 18.48 -32.89
N GLN A 352 -20.77 19.59 -32.50
CA GLN A 352 -21.83 20.24 -33.26
C GLN A 352 -21.24 21.35 -34.14
N ARG A 353 -21.64 21.36 -35.41
CA ARG A 353 -21.15 22.27 -36.47
C ARG A 353 -21.88 23.62 -36.45
N LYS A 354 -21.20 24.72 -36.77
CA LYS A 354 -21.78 26.08 -36.77
C LYS A 354 -21.61 26.77 -38.11
N GLU A 355 -22.60 27.56 -38.49
CA GLU A 355 -22.59 28.26 -39.77
C GLU A 355 -21.52 29.37 -39.80
N GLY A 356 -20.72 29.39 -40.87
CA GLY A 356 -19.64 30.36 -41.08
C GLY A 356 -18.23 29.94 -40.63
N ASP A 357 -18.07 28.84 -39.89
CA ASP A 357 -16.75 28.36 -39.42
C ASP A 357 -15.99 27.46 -40.43
N GLY A 358 -16.56 27.29 -41.63
CA GLY A 358 -16.08 26.36 -42.65
C GLY A 358 -16.72 24.97 -42.60
N SER A 359 -17.54 24.67 -41.58
CA SER A 359 -18.36 23.47 -41.53
C SER A 359 -19.69 23.63 -42.28
N TYR A 360 -20.08 22.60 -43.03
CA TYR A 360 -21.36 22.57 -43.74
C TYR A 360 -22.55 22.52 -42.75
N PRO A 361 -23.60 23.33 -42.97
CA PRO A 361 -24.88 23.13 -42.30
C PRO A 361 -25.43 21.71 -42.47
N HIS A 362 -26.12 21.20 -41.45
CA HIS A 362 -26.82 19.90 -41.43
C HIS A 362 -25.98 18.61 -41.40
N GLY A 363 -24.66 18.66 -41.13
CA GLY A 363 -23.84 17.44 -40.96
C GLY A 363 -24.09 16.65 -39.65
N GLU A 364 -23.86 15.33 -39.67
CA GLU A 364 -23.96 14.47 -38.48
C GLU A 364 -22.91 14.78 -37.39
N LYS A 365 -23.18 14.30 -36.17
CA LYS A 365 -22.31 14.44 -35.00
C LYS A 365 -21.02 13.63 -35.16
N LEU A 366 -19.88 14.31 -35.15
CA LEU A 366 -18.56 13.66 -35.08
C LEU A 366 -18.17 13.40 -33.61
N VAL A 367 -17.59 12.23 -33.33
CA VAL A 367 -17.29 11.75 -31.97
C VAL A 367 -15.79 11.44 -31.83
N SER A 368 -15.10 12.17 -30.96
CA SER A 368 -13.65 11.95 -30.70
C SER A 368 -13.43 11.17 -29.41
N VAL A 369 -12.74 10.03 -29.49
CA VAL A 369 -12.37 9.16 -28.37
C VAL A 369 -10.88 9.27 -28.08
N ARG A 370 -10.51 9.55 -26.82
CA ARG A 370 -9.11 9.69 -26.38
C ARG A 370 -8.70 8.52 -25.52
N LEU A 371 -7.66 7.80 -25.93
CA LEU A 371 -7.06 6.71 -25.18
C LEU A 371 -5.62 7.03 -24.78
N ALA A 372 -5.15 6.40 -23.71
CA ALA A 372 -3.72 6.40 -23.41
C ALA A 372 -3.33 5.24 -22.50
N GLN A 373 -2.19 4.61 -22.78
CA GLN A 373 -1.48 3.82 -21.79
C GLN A 373 -0.88 4.74 -20.72
N ASN A 374 -0.66 4.22 -19.51
CA ASN A 374 0.06 4.93 -18.47
C ASN A 374 -0.42 6.36 -18.22
N LYS A 375 -1.74 6.52 -18.27
CA LYS A 375 -2.44 7.65 -17.65
C LYS A 375 -2.99 7.19 -16.32
N PRO A 376 -2.19 7.33 -15.27
CA PRO A 376 -2.69 7.42 -13.92
C PRO A 376 -3.75 8.52 -13.74
N ARG A 377 -4.11 8.75 -12.49
CA ARG A 377 -5.46 8.42 -12.06
C ARG A 377 -5.90 8.94 -10.62
N LYS A 378 -6.71 10.04 -10.34
CA LYS A 378 -7.42 10.81 -9.17
C LYS A 378 -8.76 10.31 -8.27
N VAL A 379 -9.12 9.99 -6.88
CA VAL A 379 -10.25 9.36 -5.78
C VAL A 379 -11.64 10.11 -5.41
N LEU A 380 -12.84 9.83 -4.86
CA LEU A 380 -13.98 10.86 -4.81
C LEU A 380 -15.17 10.47 -4.00
N ALA A 381 -15.85 9.49 -4.52
CA ALA A 381 -16.89 8.78 -3.87
C ALA A 381 -16.34 8.13 -2.66
N ILE A 382 -16.65 8.75 -1.51
CA ILE A 382 -16.60 8.13 -0.20
C ILE A 382 -17.86 8.51 0.67
N LYS A 383 -19.13 8.20 0.25
CA LYS A 383 -20.46 8.41 0.97
C LYS A 383 -21.43 7.15 1.12
N GLU A 384 -21.31 6.33 2.19
CA GLU A 384 -21.58 4.85 2.41
C GLU A 384 -22.68 3.95 1.74
N PHE A 385 -22.45 2.61 1.68
CA PHE A 385 -23.46 1.51 1.45
C PHE A 385 -24.32 1.24 2.68
N GLY A 386 -23.63 0.93 3.79
CA GLY A 386 -24.12 0.08 4.86
C GLY A 386 -23.07 -1.01 5.17
N GLU A 387 -23.55 -2.22 5.47
CA GLU A 387 -22.77 -3.39 5.91
C GLU A 387 -23.18 -4.62 5.10
N ASP A 388 -22.22 -5.41 4.63
CA ASP A 388 -22.38 -6.64 3.84
C ASP A 388 -21.10 -7.48 4.02
N GLN A 389 -21.14 -8.78 3.71
CA GLN A 389 -19.99 -9.67 3.88
C GLN A 389 -18.84 -9.23 2.98
N VAL A 390 -17.69 -8.90 3.58
CA VAL A 390 -16.55 -8.35 2.83
C VAL A 390 -15.53 -9.41 2.40
N PHE A 391 -14.59 -9.08 1.51
CA PHE A 391 -13.73 -10.04 0.79
C PHE A 391 -12.27 -9.56 0.73
N CYS A 392 -11.41 -10.17 -0.10
CA CYS A 392 -10.09 -9.74 -0.58
C CYS A 392 -9.54 -10.76 -1.57
N VAL A 393 -8.56 -10.38 -2.40
CA VAL A 393 -7.69 -11.33 -3.11
C VAL A 393 -6.29 -11.31 -2.53
N GLU A 394 -5.59 -12.40 -2.77
CA GLU A 394 -4.32 -12.68 -2.17
C GLU A 394 -3.32 -13.02 -3.25
N GLU A 395 -2.99 -11.99 -4.03
CA GLU A 395 -1.85 -12.01 -4.93
C GLU A 395 -0.58 -12.26 -4.11
N PRO A 396 0.29 -13.19 -4.57
CA PRO A 396 1.43 -13.64 -3.79
C PRO A 396 2.59 -12.64 -3.76
N ILE A 397 3.25 -12.46 -4.90
CA ILE A 397 4.66 -12.04 -5.01
C ILE A 397 4.86 -10.59 -4.62
N THR A 398 3.93 -9.74 -5.03
CA THR A 398 4.09 -8.30 -4.83
C THR A 398 3.33 -7.75 -3.65
N THR A 399 2.63 -8.65 -2.93
CA THR A 399 1.55 -8.33 -2.02
C THR A 399 0.51 -7.40 -2.65
N GLY A 400 0.31 -7.38 -3.99
CA GLY A 400 -0.38 -6.30 -4.72
C GLY A 400 -1.13 -6.64 -6.00
N PHE A 401 -2.39 -6.16 -6.09
CA PHE A 401 -3.42 -6.83 -6.89
C PHE A 401 -4.35 -5.87 -7.68
N VAL A 402 -4.27 -5.90 -9.01
CA VAL A 402 -4.78 -4.96 -10.04
C VAL A 402 -6.27 -5.17 -10.49
N LEU A 403 -7.40 -4.74 -9.88
CA LEU A 403 -8.84 -4.98 -10.36
C LEU A 403 -9.14 -4.39 -11.78
N ALA A 404 -10.12 -4.88 -12.71
CA ALA A 404 -10.83 -4.81 -14.20
C ALA A 404 -10.91 -3.85 -15.59
N ASN A 405 -10.76 -2.48 -15.91
CA ASN A 405 -9.73 -1.44 -16.52
C ASN A 405 -8.59 -0.48 -15.75
N GLY A 406 -7.40 -0.79 -15.10
CA GLY A 406 -6.84 -0.25 -13.76
C GLY A 406 -5.93 -0.99 -12.66
N LEU A 407 -6.24 -1.18 -11.31
CA LEU A 407 -5.39 -0.89 -10.04
C LEU A 407 -5.31 -1.82 -8.72
N LEU A 408 -4.51 -1.45 -7.64
CA LEU A 408 -3.71 -2.25 -6.59
C LEU A 408 -3.80 -2.18 -4.97
N THR A 409 -3.40 -3.22 -4.13
CA THR A 409 -3.70 -3.45 -2.61
C THR A 409 -2.69 -4.27 -1.64
N GLY A 410 -2.55 -4.25 -0.24
CA GLY A 410 -1.65 -5.20 0.65
C GLY A 410 -1.61 -5.20 2.29
N ASN A 411 -0.50 -5.52 3.11
CA ASN A 411 0.00 -4.97 4.51
C ASN A 411 0.89 -5.79 5.62
N CYS A 412 1.65 -5.17 6.62
CA CYS A 412 2.86 -5.61 7.51
C CYS A 412 2.87 -5.64 9.14
N SER A 413 3.90 -6.24 9.89
CA SER A 413 4.34 -6.21 11.40
C SER A 413 5.44 -7.29 11.94
N THR A 414 5.57 -7.92 13.18
CA THR A 414 6.80 -8.70 13.76
C THR A 414 6.73 -10.02 14.69
N ALA A 415 7.75 -10.98 14.73
CA ALA A 415 7.86 -12.26 15.58
C ALA A 415 9.17 -13.19 15.59
N THR A 416 9.25 -14.25 16.47
CA THR A 416 10.34 -15.30 16.56
C THR A 416 10.11 -16.70 15.99
N SER A 417 9.02 -17.39 16.39
CA SER A 417 8.75 -18.81 16.07
C SER A 417 7.61 -18.92 15.05
N THR A 418 7.39 -20.09 14.46
CA THR A 418 6.34 -20.27 13.45
C THR A 418 4.94 -20.13 14.07
N TYR A 419 4.70 -20.64 15.28
CA TYR A 419 3.43 -20.45 15.97
C TYR A 419 3.18 -18.98 16.39
N ILE A 420 4.21 -18.25 16.86
CA ILE A 420 4.09 -16.83 17.24
C ILE A 420 3.84 -15.98 16.01
N LEU A 421 4.59 -16.24 14.93
CA LEU A 421 4.41 -15.63 13.62
C LEU A 421 2.97 -15.83 13.14
N PHE A 422 2.49 -17.07 13.15
CA PHE A 422 1.12 -17.42 12.75
C PHE A 422 0.06 -16.73 13.63
N TYR A 423 0.24 -16.70 14.95
CA TYR A 423 -0.68 -16.02 15.88
C TYR A 423 -0.79 -14.51 15.61
N LEU A 424 0.34 -13.83 15.41
CA LEU A 424 0.34 -12.39 15.15
C LEU A 424 -0.21 -12.08 13.76
N LEU A 425 0.11 -12.90 12.75
CA LEU A 425 -0.54 -12.84 11.44
C LEU A 425 -2.07 -12.99 11.55
N MET A 426 -2.59 -13.93 12.33
CA MET A 426 -4.05 -14.12 12.52
C MET A 426 -4.73 -12.98 13.29
N ASN A 427 -4.01 -12.29 14.18
CA ASN A 427 -4.49 -11.03 14.75
C ASN A 427 -4.50 -9.89 13.73
N GLY A 428 -3.90 -10.11 12.56
CA GLY A 428 -3.79 -9.21 11.43
C GLY A 428 -2.57 -8.30 11.50
N SER A 429 -1.56 -8.64 12.30
CA SER A 429 -0.21 -8.09 12.09
C SER A 429 0.37 -8.69 10.79
N GLY A 430 1.39 -8.07 10.20
CA GLY A 430 2.39 -8.83 9.44
C GLY A 430 3.51 -9.31 10.38
N VAL A 431 4.62 -9.88 9.88
CA VAL A 431 5.69 -10.45 10.73
C VAL A 431 7.13 -10.37 10.16
N GLY A 432 7.99 -9.53 10.71
CA GLY A 432 9.46 -9.63 10.62
C GLY A 432 10.01 -10.73 11.51
N ARG A 433 10.93 -11.56 11.00
CA ARG A 433 11.54 -12.71 11.71
C ARG A 433 13.05 -12.85 11.39
N PRO A 434 13.89 -13.25 12.36
CA PRO A 434 15.25 -13.70 12.08
C PRO A 434 15.26 -15.13 11.51
N TYR A 435 16.02 -15.31 10.43
CA TYR A 435 16.36 -16.61 9.82
C TYR A 435 17.85 -16.92 9.96
N ASP A 436 18.50 -16.34 10.97
CA ASP A 436 19.83 -16.73 11.39
C ASP A 436 19.83 -18.22 11.79
N ASP A 437 20.91 -18.95 11.48
CA ASP A 437 20.96 -20.41 11.61
C ASP A 437 20.72 -20.90 13.05
N ASP A 438 21.22 -20.14 14.04
CA ASP A 438 21.03 -20.34 15.47
C ASP A 438 19.63 -19.94 15.99
N MET A 439 18.92 -19.04 15.30
CA MET A 439 17.54 -18.66 15.63
C MET A 439 16.50 -19.63 15.07
N CYS A 440 16.91 -20.58 14.24
CA CYS A 440 16.05 -21.61 13.65
C CYS A 440 16.26 -22.97 14.32
N VAL A 441 16.09 -23.00 15.65
CA VAL A 441 16.40 -24.15 16.53
C VAL A 441 15.56 -25.42 16.29
N VAL A 442 14.54 -25.35 15.43
CA VAL A 442 13.60 -26.46 15.16
C VAL A 442 13.99 -27.12 13.84
N ASN A 443 14.48 -28.37 13.91
CA ASN A 443 14.54 -29.25 12.75
C ASN A 443 13.24 -30.08 12.68
N TRP A 444 12.39 -29.74 11.72
CA TRP A 444 11.09 -30.31 11.42
C TRP A 444 11.17 -31.76 10.88
N ASP A 445 12.35 -32.27 10.49
CA ASP A 445 12.57 -33.70 10.22
C ASP A 445 12.27 -34.60 11.43
N ASN A 446 12.17 -34.02 12.63
CA ASN A 446 11.90 -34.71 13.89
C ASN A 446 10.48 -34.46 14.41
N MET A 447 9.62 -33.78 13.64
CA MET A 447 8.21 -33.62 13.97
C MET A 447 7.47 -34.98 13.92
N PRO A 448 6.39 -35.17 14.69
CA PRO A 448 5.57 -36.38 14.64
C PRO A 448 4.89 -36.56 13.28
N ASN A 449 4.37 -37.75 13.05
CA ASN A 449 3.52 -38.02 11.89
C ASN A 449 2.16 -37.36 12.11
N VAL A 450 1.93 -36.19 11.52
CA VAL A 450 0.72 -35.38 11.77
C VAL A 450 -0.47 -35.87 10.94
N ARG A 451 -1.64 -36.01 11.57
CA ARG A 451 -2.94 -36.24 10.94
C ARG A 451 -3.92 -35.16 11.41
N CYS A 452 -4.78 -34.70 10.51
CA CYS A 452 -5.84 -33.75 10.81
C CYS A 452 -7.18 -34.45 10.60
N VAL A 453 -8.04 -34.46 11.63
CA VAL A 453 -9.34 -35.16 11.62
C VAL A 453 -10.47 -34.19 11.93
N ILE A 454 -11.70 -34.59 11.63
CA ILE A 454 -12.91 -33.78 11.83
C ILE A 454 -14.15 -34.69 11.91
N ALA A 455 -15.14 -34.33 12.73
CA ALA A 455 -16.36 -35.11 12.92
C ALA A 455 -17.23 -35.16 11.66
N GLU A 456 -17.94 -36.27 11.45
CA GLU A 456 -18.73 -36.55 10.24
C GLU A 456 -19.95 -35.63 10.12
N GLU A 457 -20.42 -35.13 11.25
CA GLU A 457 -21.53 -34.21 11.43
C GLU A 457 -21.11 -32.74 11.27
N HIS A 458 -19.81 -32.45 11.14
CA HIS A 458 -19.33 -31.08 11.00
C HIS A 458 -19.67 -30.52 9.61
N PRO A 459 -20.21 -29.30 9.46
CA PRO A 459 -20.66 -28.77 8.16
C PRO A 459 -19.59 -28.63 7.06
N ASP A 460 -18.31 -28.62 7.42
CA ASP A 460 -17.17 -28.64 6.48
C ASP A 460 -16.60 -30.05 6.22
N PHE A 461 -17.21 -31.15 6.69
CA PHE A 461 -16.74 -32.53 6.47
C PHE A 461 -16.94 -32.99 5.02
N ALA A 462 -15.92 -33.63 4.43
CA ALA A 462 -15.92 -34.13 3.06
C ALA A 462 -15.58 -35.63 3.00
N TRP A 463 -16.62 -36.45 2.84
CA TRP A 463 -16.52 -37.90 2.66
C TRP A 463 -15.55 -38.30 1.54
N GLY A 464 -14.66 -39.25 1.83
CA GLY A 464 -13.65 -39.74 0.88
C GLY A 464 -12.42 -38.82 0.72
N VAL A 465 -12.37 -37.68 1.42
CA VAL A 465 -11.21 -36.77 1.46
C VAL A 465 -10.71 -36.60 2.89
N ASP A 466 -11.62 -36.42 3.84
CA ASP A 466 -11.31 -36.33 5.26
C ASP A 466 -11.26 -37.69 5.94
N GLU A 467 -10.42 -37.81 6.96
CA GLU A 467 -10.41 -38.90 7.92
C GLU A 467 -11.25 -38.46 9.13
N SER A 468 -12.30 -39.22 9.45
CA SER A 468 -13.21 -38.84 10.54
C SER A 468 -12.65 -39.13 11.91
N VAL A 469 -13.18 -38.49 12.96
CA VAL A 469 -12.79 -38.80 14.35
C VAL A 469 -13.02 -40.29 14.65
N ARG A 470 -14.19 -40.84 14.32
CA ARG A 470 -14.51 -42.27 14.50
C ARG A 470 -13.53 -43.18 13.75
N ASP A 471 -13.25 -42.87 12.49
CA ASP A 471 -12.40 -43.74 11.66
C ASP A 471 -10.92 -43.64 12.10
N ALA A 472 -10.47 -42.48 12.58
CA ALA A 472 -9.17 -42.30 13.21
C ALA A 472 -9.06 -43.00 14.58
N GLU A 473 -10.10 -42.94 15.42
CA GLU A 473 -10.18 -43.71 16.67
C GLU A 473 -10.11 -45.22 16.40
N HIS A 474 -10.84 -45.71 15.39
CA HIS A 474 -10.84 -47.13 15.02
C HIS A 474 -9.49 -47.60 14.45
N LYS A 475 -8.77 -46.71 13.74
CA LYS A 475 -7.54 -47.02 12.99
C LYS A 475 -6.24 -46.80 13.77
N TYR A 476 -6.21 -45.81 14.66
CA TYR A 476 -5.02 -45.43 15.43
C TYR A 476 -5.22 -45.58 16.96
N GLY A 477 -6.45 -45.41 17.45
CA GLY A 477 -6.80 -45.53 18.87
C GLY A 477 -6.08 -44.53 19.78
N HIS A 478 -5.81 -44.95 21.01
CA HIS A 478 -5.12 -44.17 22.05
C HIS A 478 -3.94 -44.95 22.66
N GLY A 479 -3.21 -45.70 21.82
CA GLY A 479 -2.03 -46.45 22.24
C GLY A 479 -0.81 -45.57 22.50
N ASP A 480 0.25 -46.17 23.07
CA ASP A 480 1.53 -45.50 23.27
C ASP A 480 2.06 -44.91 21.95
N GLY A 481 2.44 -43.63 21.98
CA GLY A 481 2.89 -42.89 20.80
C GLY A 481 1.78 -42.25 19.95
N ILE A 482 0.50 -42.36 20.34
CA ILE A 482 -0.61 -41.68 19.66
C ILE A 482 -1.11 -40.48 20.49
N HIS A 483 -0.85 -39.26 20.00
CA HIS A 483 -1.18 -38.02 20.70
C HIS A 483 -2.40 -37.34 20.07
N TRP A 484 -3.48 -37.16 20.83
CA TRP A 484 -4.66 -36.42 20.37
C TRP A 484 -4.63 -34.97 20.90
N PHE A 485 -5.04 -34.02 20.06
CA PHE A 485 -5.28 -32.62 20.46
C PHE A 485 -6.50 -32.04 19.72
N GLU A 486 -7.55 -31.78 20.49
CA GLU A 486 -8.76 -31.09 20.03
C GLU A 486 -8.49 -29.58 19.94
N VAL A 487 -8.70 -28.98 18.77
CA VAL A 487 -8.33 -27.60 18.44
C VAL A 487 -9.44 -26.61 18.86
N PRO A 488 -9.18 -25.68 19.79
CA PRO A 488 -10.17 -24.69 20.20
C PRO A 488 -10.55 -23.69 19.09
N ASP A 489 -11.80 -23.24 19.10
CA ASP A 489 -12.42 -22.32 18.13
C ASP A 489 -11.94 -20.84 18.25
N SER A 490 -10.63 -20.63 18.08
CA SER A 490 -9.96 -19.35 18.36
C SER A 490 -8.64 -19.25 17.57
N ARG A 491 -8.10 -18.02 17.43
CA ARG A 491 -6.75 -17.83 16.84
C ARG A 491 -5.69 -18.46 17.73
N GLU A 492 -5.95 -18.39 19.02
CA GLU A 492 -5.21 -18.98 20.12
C GLU A 492 -5.12 -20.50 19.91
N GLY A 493 -6.24 -21.19 19.75
CA GLY A 493 -6.29 -22.63 19.46
C GLY A 493 -5.64 -23.02 18.14
N TRP A 494 -5.84 -22.23 17.08
CA TRP A 494 -5.15 -22.43 15.79
C TRP A 494 -3.63 -22.32 15.91
N ALA A 495 -3.13 -21.33 16.65
CA ALA A 495 -1.70 -21.19 16.91
C ALA A 495 -1.17 -22.29 17.83
N GLN A 496 -1.93 -22.74 18.82
CA GLN A 496 -1.61 -23.91 19.65
C GLN A 496 -1.47 -25.21 18.84
N ALA A 497 -2.25 -25.40 17.77
CA ALA A 497 -2.09 -26.55 16.87
C ALA A 497 -0.73 -26.54 16.15
N ILE A 498 -0.25 -25.37 15.70
CA ILE A 498 1.09 -25.20 15.11
C ILE A 498 2.19 -25.34 16.17
N GLU A 499 2.00 -24.70 17.33
CA GLU A 499 2.90 -24.80 18.50
C GLU A 499 3.14 -26.26 18.89
N LYS A 500 2.08 -27.09 18.90
CA LYS A 500 2.14 -28.52 19.23
C LYS A 500 3.08 -29.27 18.28
N ILE A 501 3.04 -28.98 16.98
CA ILE A 501 3.94 -29.60 15.99
C ILE A 501 5.38 -29.08 16.19
N GLU A 502 5.55 -27.75 16.32
CA GLU A 502 6.85 -27.08 16.45
C GLU A 502 7.60 -27.54 17.72
N VAL A 503 6.91 -27.66 18.86
CA VAL A 503 7.51 -28.14 20.12
C VAL A 503 7.77 -29.65 20.13
N MET A 504 6.94 -30.47 19.47
CA MET A 504 7.21 -31.90 19.36
C MET A 504 8.40 -32.18 18.43
N ALA A 505 8.57 -31.40 17.36
CA ALA A 505 9.78 -31.41 16.53
C ALA A 505 11.03 -30.98 17.33
N PHE A 506 10.90 -29.97 18.18
CA PHE A 506 11.97 -29.50 19.06
C PHE A 506 12.41 -30.53 20.12
N GLU A 507 11.46 -31.24 20.76
CA GLU A 507 11.80 -32.30 21.73
C GLU A 507 12.34 -33.59 21.06
N LYS A 508 12.20 -33.74 19.72
CA LYS A 508 12.74 -34.80 18.83
C LYS A 508 12.28 -36.25 19.10
N LYS A 509 11.99 -36.60 20.35
CA LYS A 509 11.61 -37.95 20.79
C LYS A 509 10.29 -38.46 20.19
N TYR A 510 9.42 -37.54 19.71
CA TYR A 510 8.13 -37.87 19.09
C TYR A 510 8.24 -38.05 17.56
N LYS A 511 9.44 -38.27 17.01
CA LYS A 511 9.67 -38.32 15.55
C LYS A 511 8.87 -39.42 14.86
N ASP A 512 8.69 -40.55 15.53
CA ASP A 512 8.05 -41.73 14.97
C ASP A 512 6.59 -41.90 15.47
N ASP A 513 6.23 -41.21 16.55
CA ASP A 513 4.88 -41.01 17.08
C ASP A 513 3.91 -40.39 16.05
N MET A 514 2.60 -40.48 16.35
CA MET A 514 1.53 -39.83 15.59
C MET A 514 0.90 -38.69 16.39
N LEU A 515 0.64 -37.55 15.74
CA LEU A 515 -0.10 -36.43 16.31
C LEU A 515 -1.41 -36.24 15.53
N ILE A 516 -2.53 -36.51 16.18
CA ILE A 516 -3.88 -36.35 15.63
C ILE A 516 -4.46 -35.03 16.13
N LEU A 517 -4.74 -34.13 15.19
CA LEU A 517 -5.30 -32.81 15.43
C LEU A 517 -6.79 -32.83 15.04
N ASP A 518 -7.67 -32.81 16.04
CA ASP A 518 -9.12 -32.81 15.82
C ASP A 518 -9.64 -31.37 15.70
N PHE A 519 -10.22 -31.06 14.54
CA PHE A 519 -10.76 -29.74 14.23
C PHE A 519 -12.28 -29.60 14.46
N SER A 520 -12.94 -30.63 15.01
CA SER A 520 -14.41 -30.70 15.14
C SER A 520 -15.07 -29.54 15.89
N LYS A 521 -14.35 -28.86 16.79
CA LYS A 521 -14.88 -27.68 17.52
C LYS A 521 -14.70 -26.35 16.79
N VAL A 522 -13.80 -26.26 15.79
CA VAL A 522 -13.54 -25.00 15.06
C VAL A 522 -14.76 -24.63 14.24
N ARG A 523 -15.25 -23.38 14.38
CA ARG A 523 -16.51 -22.96 13.76
C ARG A 523 -16.47 -23.10 12.24
N ALA A 524 -17.52 -23.70 11.69
CA ALA A 524 -17.67 -23.92 10.27
C ALA A 524 -17.53 -22.63 9.45
N LYS A 525 -17.09 -22.78 8.19
CA LYS A 525 -17.00 -21.70 7.22
C LYS A 525 -18.32 -20.90 7.16
N GLY A 526 -18.23 -19.58 7.24
CA GLY A 526 -19.39 -18.68 7.33
C GLY A 526 -19.71 -18.16 8.74
N GLN A 527 -19.30 -18.85 9.82
CA GLN A 527 -19.70 -18.46 11.19
C GLN A 527 -18.94 -17.23 11.74
N PRO A 528 -19.59 -16.26 12.40
CA PRO A 528 -19.01 -14.94 12.67
C PRO A 528 -17.89 -14.91 13.74
N ILE A 529 -16.90 -14.05 13.51
CA ILE A 529 -15.72 -13.76 14.33
C ILE A 529 -15.94 -12.41 15.00
N ARG A 530 -16.55 -12.44 16.19
CA ARG A 530 -16.94 -11.26 16.97
C ARG A 530 -15.80 -10.24 17.15
N GLY A 531 -14.58 -10.73 17.40
CA GLY A 531 -13.38 -9.92 17.60
C GLY A 531 -12.80 -9.21 16.37
N MET A 532 -13.45 -9.26 15.19
CA MET A 532 -13.04 -8.54 13.97
C MET A 532 -14.23 -7.81 13.29
N GLN A 533 -15.20 -7.34 14.08
CA GLN A 533 -16.47 -6.74 13.60
C GLN A 533 -17.49 -7.75 13.02
N ASN A 534 -17.36 -9.05 13.35
CA ASN A 534 -18.23 -10.18 12.94
C ASN A 534 -17.96 -10.78 11.54
N ARG A 535 -16.70 -10.87 11.12
CA ARG A 535 -16.30 -11.55 9.87
C ARG A 535 -16.64 -13.05 9.87
N PRO A 536 -17.02 -13.73 8.77
CA PRO A 536 -17.20 -15.17 8.79
C PRO A 536 -15.85 -15.87 8.93
N SER A 537 -15.90 -17.05 9.55
CA SER A 537 -14.84 -18.03 9.53
C SER A 537 -14.61 -18.58 8.13
N SER A 538 -13.39 -19.03 7.91
CA SER A 538 -12.96 -19.80 6.74
C SER A 538 -13.13 -21.32 6.92
N GLY A 539 -13.60 -21.76 8.09
CA GLY A 539 -13.67 -23.17 8.49
C GLY A 539 -12.30 -23.71 8.93
N PRO A 540 -12.19 -25.00 9.30
CA PRO A 540 -10.91 -25.61 9.69
C PRO A 540 -10.03 -26.05 8.52
N LYS A 541 -10.59 -26.26 7.31
CA LYS A 541 -9.84 -26.70 6.13
C LYS A 541 -8.62 -25.84 5.74
N PRO A 542 -8.58 -24.50 5.91
CA PRO A 542 -7.39 -23.68 5.68
C PRO A 542 -6.16 -24.18 6.45
N ILE A 543 -6.33 -24.42 7.75
CA ILE A 543 -5.25 -24.80 8.66
C ILE A 543 -4.90 -26.28 8.53
N MET A 544 -5.89 -27.16 8.33
CA MET A 544 -5.65 -28.58 8.02
C MET A 544 -4.75 -28.75 6.78
N ASN A 545 -5.01 -27.98 5.71
CA ASN A 545 -4.21 -28.01 4.48
C ASN A 545 -2.81 -27.40 4.66
N ALA A 546 -2.67 -26.33 5.44
CA ALA A 546 -1.36 -25.74 5.72
C ALA A 546 -0.49 -26.66 6.60
N ILE A 547 -1.10 -27.37 7.55
CA ILE A 547 -0.45 -28.43 8.33
C ILE A 547 -0.03 -29.58 7.42
N ALA A 548 -0.84 -29.98 6.43
CA ALA A 548 -0.46 -30.99 5.45
C ALA A 548 0.74 -30.56 4.57
N LYS A 549 0.86 -29.28 4.20
CA LYS A 549 2.06 -28.74 3.51
C LYS A 549 3.29 -28.68 4.42
N LEU A 550 3.11 -28.19 5.66
CA LEU A 550 4.15 -28.22 6.69
C LEU A 550 4.63 -29.66 6.92
N ALA A 551 3.72 -30.65 6.82
CA ALA A 551 4.07 -32.05 6.96
C ALA A 551 4.96 -32.61 5.83
N THR A 552 5.10 -31.93 4.67
CA THR A 552 6.05 -32.33 3.62
C THR A 552 7.46 -31.77 3.82
N ILE A 553 7.73 -31.02 4.89
CA ILE A 553 9.07 -30.51 5.23
C ILE A 553 9.95 -31.66 5.77
N LYS A 554 9.36 -32.60 6.51
CA LYS A 554 10.05 -33.78 7.06
C LYS A 554 10.54 -34.70 5.94
N GLY A 555 11.85 -34.92 5.89
CA GLY A 555 12.52 -35.71 4.84
C GLY A 555 12.89 -34.91 3.59
N ALA A 556 12.60 -33.60 3.53
CA ALA A 556 12.92 -32.75 2.38
C ALA A 556 14.41 -32.37 2.25
N ASN A 557 15.26 -32.84 3.17
CA ASN A 557 16.71 -32.60 3.19
C ASN A 557 17.10 -31.11 3.11
N MET A 558 16.38 -30.27 3.86
CA MET A 558 16.62 -28.83 3.98
C MET A 558 17.26 -28.48 5.33
N SER A 559 18.05 -27.41 5.38
CA SER A 559 18.60 -26.82 6.60
C SER A 559 17.51 -26.17 7.48
N PRO A 560 17.66 -26.10 8.82
CA PRO A 560 16.59 -25.67 9.72
C PRO A 560 16.00 -24.27 9.47
N TRP A 561 16.82 -23.27 9.06
CA TRP A 561 16.29 -21.95 8.70
C TRP A 561 15.44 -21.99 7.44
N LYS A 562 15.85 -22.81 6.46
CA LYS A 562 15.14 -23.01 5.19
C LYS A 562 13.82 -23.74 5.45
N GLN A 563 13.84 -24.79 6.29
CA GLN A 563 12.63 -25.45 6.81
C GLN A 563 11.68 -24.45 7.49
N ALA A 564 12.18 -23.63 8.42
CA ALA A 564 11.38 -22.62 9.12
C ALA A 564 10.79 -21.57 8.15
N MET A 565 11.56 -21.13 7.15
CA MET A 565 11.09 -20.19 6.11
C MET A 565 9.94 -20.76 5.28
N PHE A 566 9.95 -22.07 4.99
CA PHE A 566 8.83 -22.79 4.39
C PHE A 566 7.65 -22.99 5.36
N ALA A 567 7.88 -23.36 6.62
CA ALA A 567 6.83 -23.53 7.62
C ALA A 567 6.07 -22.20 7.88
N ASP A 568 6.79 -21.08 7.92
CA ASP A 568 6.23 -19.74 7.98
C ASP A 568 5.51 -19.33 6.70
N HIS A 569 5.96 -19.83 5.55
CA HIS A 569 5.29 -19.59 4.28
C HIS A 569 3.92 -20.28 4.24
N TYR A 570 3.85 -21.56 4.64
CA TYR A 570 2.59 -22.32 4.66
C TYR A 570 1.63 -21.86 5.77
N THR A 571 2.12 -21.49 6.95
CA THR A 571 1.28 -20.93 8.01
C THR A 571 0.82 -19.50 7.70
N ALA A 572 1.66 -18.67 7.07
CA ALA A 572 1.20 -17.42 6.47
C ALA A 572 0.11 -17.68 5.42
N GLU A 573 0.32 -18.64 4.51
CA GLU A 573 -0.68 -19.08 3.51
C GLU A 573 -1.98 -19.56 4.17
N CYS A 574 -1.93 -20.09 5.39
CA CYS A 574 -3.14 -20.36 6.17
C CYS A 574 -3.87 -19.09 6.62
N VAL A 575 -3.19 -18.06 7.14
CA VAL A 575 -3.86 -16.80 7.57
C VAL A 575 -4.53 -16.11 6.39
N LEU A 576 -3.83 -16.13 5.26
CA LEU A 576 -4.31 -15.79 3.93
C LEU A 576 -5.60 -16.59 3.63
N VAL A 577 -5.56 -17.94 3.59
CA VAL A 577 -6.76 -18.81 3.41
C VAL A 577 -7.81 -18.64 4.54
N GLY A 578 -7.44 -18.03 5.65
CA GLY A 578 -8.19 -17.89 6.88
C GLY A 578 -9.28 -16.81 6.91
N GLY A 579 -9.32 -15.90 5.93
CA GLY A 579 -10.20 -14.71 6.00
C GLY A 579 -9.66 -13.63 6.95
N ALA A 580 -8.35 -13.65 7.24
CA ALA A 580 -7.71 -12.87 8.31
C ALA A 580 -6.53 -11.96 7.85
N ARG A 581 -6.64 -11.38 6.64
CA ARG A 581 -5.69 -10.44 5.99
C ARG A 581 -4.35 -11.07 5.57
N ARG A 582 -3.76 -10.53 4.49
CA ARG A 582 -2.45 -10.98 3.99
C ARG A 582 -1.35 -10.72 5.01
N SER A 583 -0.48 -11.72 5.16
CA SER A 583 0.84 -11.53 5.74
C SER A 583 1.70 -10.65 4.85
N ALA A 584 2.31 -9.60 5.39
CA ALA A 584 3.57 -9.09 4.86
C ALA A 584 4.64 -9.21 5.93
N ARG A 585 5.72 -9.89 5.57
CA ARG A 585 6.81 -10.28 6.46
C ARG A 585 8.10 -9.59 6.06
N ILE A 586 9.06 -9.45 6.98
CA ILE A 586 10.46 -9.18 6.62
C ILE A 586 11.31 -10.34 7.11
N ALA A 587 12.00 -11.00 6.19
CA ALA A 587 12.97 -12.03 6.50
C ALA A 587 14.33 -11.33 6.69
N THR A 588 14.99 -11.60 7.81
CA THR A 588 16.33 -11.05 8.10
C THR A 588 17.31 -12.20 8.33
N LYS A 589 18.51 -12.14 7.75
CA LYS A 589 19.59 -13.10 8.03
C LYS A 589 20.94 -12.39 8.14
N ASN A 590 21.78 -12.81 9.08
CA ASN A 590 23.09 -12.24 9.30
C ASN A 590 24.07 -12.53 8.14
N TRP A 591 24.85 -11.52 7.76
CA TRP A 591 25.85 -11.63 6.70
C TRP A 591 26.95 -12.68 6.96
N THR A 592 27.19 -13.06 8.22
CA THR A 592 28.20 -14.07 8.58
C THR A 592 27.73 -15.51 8.46
N ASP A 593 26.43 -15.76 8.28
CA ASP A 593 25.88 -17.12 8.28
C ASP A 593 26.40 -17.94 7.08
N PRO A 594 26.78 -19.23 7.26
CA PRO A 594 27.24 -20.10 6.18
C PRO A 594 26.31 -20.14 4.96
N GLU A 595 25.00 -20.17 5.15
CA GLU A 595 23.99 -20.20 4.09
C GLU A 595 23.48 -18.81 3.67
N ILE A 596 24.20 -17.72 3.95
CA ILE A 596 23.79 -16.37 3.52
C ILE A 596 23.59 -16.26 2.00
N PHE A 597 24.42 -16.93 1.21
CA PHE A 597 24.28 -16.91 -0.25
C PHE A 597 22.99 -17.59 -0.71
N ASP A 598 22.57 -18.67 -0.05
CA ASP A 598 21.27 -19.30 -0.32
C ASP A 598 20.13 -18.32 0.02
N PHE A 599 20.18 -17.65 1.17
CA PHE A 599 19.16 -16.67 1.58
C PHE A 599 19.04 -15.45 0.63
N ILE A 600 20.17 -14.97 0.09
CA ILE A 600 20.17 -13.93 -0.96
C ILE A 600 19.48 -14.44 -2.22
N ASN A 601 19.68 -15.71 -2.60
CA ASN A 601 19.15 -16.30 -3.83
C ASN A 601 17.73 -16.90 -3.70
N ILE A 602 17.24 -17.21 -2.49
CA ILE A 602 16.08 -18.12 -2.29
C ILE A 602 14.75 -17.61 -2.89
N LYS A 603 14.61 -16.30 -3.13
CA LYS A 603 13.43 -15.71 -3.79
C LYS A 603 13.52 -15.66 -5.32
N ARG A 604 14.66 -16.02 -5.93
CA ARG A 604 14.82 -16.05 -7.40
C ARG A 604 13.87 -17.09 -7.98
N GLY A 605 13.15 -16.70 -9.04
CA GLY A 605 12.01 -17.46 -9.58
C GLY A 605 10.65 -17.16 -8.92
N GLY A 606 10.59 -16.29 -7.90
CA GLY A 606 9.33 -15.80 -7.31
C GLY A 606 8.77 -16.63 -6.15
N PHE A 607 9.55 -17.56 -5.60
CA PHE A 607 9.15 -18.40 -4.47
C PHE A 607 9.16 -17.64 -3.13
N LEU A 608 8.50 -18.21 -2.11
CA LEU A 608 8.51 -17.74 -0.70
C LEU A 608 8.04 -16.28 -0.46
N TRP A 609 7.35 -15.72 -1.45
CA TRP A 609 6.81 -14.35 -1.58
C TRP A 609 6.29 -13.63 -0.33
N SER A 610 5.80 -14.36 0.67
CA SER A 610 5.19 -13.82 1.89
C SER A 610 6.10 -12.89 2.71
N ALA A 611 7.40 -12.85 2.43
CA ALA A 611 8.39 -11.98 3.07
C ALA A 611 9.22 -11.16 2.06
N ASN A 612 9.56 -9.93 2.44
CA ASN A 612 10.66 -9.18 1.82
C ASN A 612 11.97 -9.58 2.49
N ASN A 613 13.07 -9.74 1.74
CA ASN A 613 14.35 -10.18 2.31
C ASN A 613 15.29 -8.99 2.57
N SER A 614 15.99 -9.00 3.69
CA SER A 614 17.09 -8.08 4.01
C SER A 614 18.25 -8.80 4.70
N VAL A 615 19.48 -8.40 4.39
CA VAL A 615 20.68 -8.90 5.07
C VAL A 615 21.03 -7.98 6.23
N ALA A 616 21.24 -8.58 7.40
CA ALA A 616 21.75 -7.91 8.58
C ALA A 616 23.27 -7.78 8.52
N VAL A 617 23.77 -6.54 8.56
CA VAL A 617 25.17 -6.15 8.35
C VAL A 617 25.69 -5.27 9.48
N ASP A 618 27.00 -5.28 9.69
CA ASP A 618 27.67 -4.54 10.76
C ASP A 618 28.87 -3.71 10.27
N ASP A 619 29.50 -2.97 11.17
CA ASP A 619 30.72 -2.21 10.88
C ASP A 619 31.89 -3.12 10.39
N LYS A 620 31.94 -4.40 10.77
CA LYS A 620 32.94 -5.35 10.24
C LYS A 620 32.67 -5.71 8.77
N PHE A 621 31.41 -5.79 8.36
CA PHE A 621 31.02 -5.91 6.95
C PHE A 621 31.48 -4.69 6.14
N TRP A 622 31.07 -3.47 6.52
CA TRP A 622 31.42 -2.25 5.77
C TRP A 622 32.92 -1.92 5.76
N LYS A 623 33.70 -2.42 6.71
CA LYS A 623 35.17 -2.36 6.67
C LYS A 623 35.81 -3.23 5.57
N GLN A 624 35.04 -4.12 4.92
CA GLN A 624 35.44 -4.98 3.80
C GLN A 624 36.77 -5.74 3.97
N ARG A 625 37.19 -6.05 5.21
CA ARG A 625 38.51 -6.67 5.49
C ARG A 625 38.63 -8.14 5.13
N THR A 626 37.56 -8.79 4.65
CA THR A 626 37.53 -10.23 4.39
C THR A 626 37.05 -10.55 2.98
N LYS A 627 37.48 -11.71 2.44
CA LYS A 627 36.95 -12.24 1.17
C LYS A 627 35.47 -12.63 1.25
N HIS A 628 34.91 -12.82 2.46
CA HIS A 628 33.49 -13.10 2.66
C HIS A 628 32.66 -11.82 2.54
N ALA A 629 33.03 -10.76 3.25
CA ALA A 629 32.33 -9.46 3.20
C ALA A 629 32.22 -8.94 1.74
N HIS A 630 33.33 -8.95 0.99
CA HIS A 630 33.33 -8.56 -0.43
C HIS A 630 32.36 -9.39 -1.28
N LYS A 631 32.34 -10.72 -1.08
CA LYS A 631 31.43 -11.62 -1.82
C LYS A 631 29.98 -11.39 -1.44
N VAL A 632 29.68 -11.15 -0.17
CA VAL A 632 28.31 -10.90 0.31
C VAL A 632 27.83 -9.53 -0.17
N LEU A 633 28.64 -8.47 -0.10
CA LEU A 633 28.28 -7.16 -0.67
C LEU A 633 28.01 -7.28 -2.16
N ALA A 634 28.94 -7.88 -2.92
CA ALA A 634 28.77 -8.08 -4.35
C ALA A 634 27.55 -8.94 -4.70
N ALA A 635 27.19 -9.94 -3.88
CA ALA A 635 25.98 -10.73 -4.07
C ALA A 635 24.70 -9.92 -3.80
N ILE A 636 24.68 -9.11 -2.74
CA ILE A 636 23.53 -8.25 -2.39
C ILE A 636 23.33 -7.15 -3.45
N THR A 637 24.38 -6.42 -3.84
CA THR A 637 24.27 -5.36 -4.85
C THR A 637 23.89 -5.93 -6.21
N LYS A 638 24.47 -7.08 -6.58
CA LYS A 638 24.14 -7.76 -7.84
C LYS A 638 22.69 -8.22 -7.87
N ALA A 639 22.19 -8.89 -6.83
CA ALA A 639 20.79 -9.29 -6.75
C ALA A 639 19.86 -8.05 -6.78
N SER A 640 20.12 -7.06 -5.92
CA SER A 640 19.28 -5.86 -5.78
C SER A 640 19.14 -5.06 -7.08
N TYR A 641 20.21 -5.01 -7.89
CA TYR A 641 20.23 -4.29 -9.17
C TYR A 641 19.77 -5.17 -10.35
N GLU A 642 20.38 -6.35 -10.55
CA GLU A 642 20.11 -7.19 -11.73
C GLU A 642 18.76 -7.89 -11.68
N ASP A 643 18.27 -8.26 -10.49
CA ASP A 643 16.93 -8.86 -10.34
C ASP A 643 15.83 -7.77 -10.38
N GLY A 644 16.20 -6.48 -10.43
CA GLY A 644 15.28 -5.34 -10.59
C GLY A 644 14.39 -5.04 -9.38
N THR A 645 14.59 -5.73 -8.26
CA THR A 645 13.74 -5.70 -7.05
C THR A 645 14.14 -4.63 -6.04
N GLY A 646 15.44 -4.31 -5.93
CA GLY A 646 16.00 -3.67 -4.74
C GLY A 646 16.10 -4.60 -3.52
N GLU A 647 16.08 -5.92 -3.72
CA GLU A 647 16.24 -6.95 -2.69
C GLU A 647 17.50 -7.81 -2.89
N PRO A 648 18.15 -8.28 -1.80
CA PRO A 648 17.77 -8.05 -0.41
C PRO A 648 18.24 -6.68 0.12
N GLY A 649 17.43 -6.04 0.96
CA GLY A 649 17.79 -4.76 1.59
C GLY A 649 18.93 -4.89 2.61
N PHE A 650 19.49 -3.76 3.07
CA PHE A 650 20.52 -3.74 4.11
C PHE A 650 19.95 -3.25 5.45
N ILE A 651 20.34 -3.92 6.54
CA ILE A 651 20.02 -3.52 7.92
C ILE A 651 21.33 -3.34 8.69
N ASN A 652 21.69 -2.11 9.05
CA ASN A 652 22.90 -1.85 9.84
C ASN A 652 22.63 -2.08 11.32
N GLN A 653 22.56 -3.35 11.73
CA GLN A 653 22.21 -3.75 13.11
C GLN A 653 23.05 -3.01 14.18
N HIS A 654 24.33 -2.77 13.90
CA HIS A 654 25.26 -2.04 14.75
C HIS A 654 24.91 -0.56 15.02
N LYS A 655 23.87 -0.01 14.39
CA LYS A 655 23.32 1.34 14.62
C LYS A 655 21.87 1.31 15.14
N LEU A 656 21.30 0.12 15.35
CA LEU A 656 19.98 -0.04 15.93
C LEU A 656 20.09 0.05 17.46
N VAL A 657 19.16 0.76 18.10
CA VAL A 657 19.25 1.04 19.53
C VAL A 657 18.86 -0.18 20.36
N GLN A 658 19.91 -0.84 20.82
CA GLN A 658 19.89 -2.01 21.67
C GLN A 658 20.22 -1.60 23.10
N ASN A 659 19.47 -2.17 24.04
CA ASN A 659 19.77 -2.17 25.45
C ASN A 659 19.33 -3.54 25.97
N ASP A 660 20.25 -4.22 26.63
CA ASP A 660 20.10 -5.60 27.08
C ASP A 660 20.04 -5.70 28.63
N ASP A 661 19.79 -4.57 29.31
CA ASP A 661 19.53 -4.56 30.76
C ASP A 661 18.27 -5.39 31.06
N GLY A 662 18.42 -6.45 31.86
CA GLY A 662 17.34 -7.41 32.11
C GLY A 662 17.00 -8.32 30.92
N TYR A 663 17.88 -8.48 29.94
CA TYR A 663 17.67 -9.45 28.83
C TYR A 663 17.80 -10.90 29.31
N ASP A 664 18.61 -11.16 30.35
CA ASP A 664 18.77 -12.50 30.93
C ASP A 664 17.48 -13.04 31.55
N ASP A 665 16.54 -12.17 31.95
CA ASP A 665 15.20 -12.55 32.42
C ASP A 665 14.34 -13.22 31.33
N TYR A 666 14.81 -13.29 30.07
CA TYR A 666 14.17 -14.03 28.98
C TYR A 666 14.70 -15.46 28.85
N GLN A 667 15.79 -15.83 29.53
CA GLN A 667 16.33 -17.19 29.47
C GLN A 667 15.39 -18.24 30.12
N ASP A 668 14.36 -17.83 30.85
CA ASP A 668 13.25 -18.70 31.31
C ASP A 668 12.28 -19.09 30.18
N GLY A 669 12.31 -18.38 29.04
CA GLY A 669 11.45 -18.57 27.87
C GLY A 669 10.09 -17.85 27.93
N HIS A 670 9.77 -17.14 29.01
CA HIS A 670 8.44 -16.52 29.24
C HIS A 670 8.31 -15.11 28.61
N TYR A 671 8.96 -14.85 27.48
CA TYR A 671 8.93 -13.54 26.80
C TYR A 671 7.74 -13.35 25.84
N ALA A 672 6.98 -14.41 25.53
CA ALA A 672 5.88 -14.42 24.55
C ALA A 672 4.57 -14.98 25.15
N GLU A 673 4.05 -14.32 26.19
CA GLU A 673 2.82 -14.69 26.90
C GLU A 673 1.95 -13.48 27.29
N SER A 674 0.63 -13.68 27.28
CA SER A 674 -0.40 -12.67 27.56
C SER A 674 -1.61 -13.30 28.27
N LYS A 675 -2.62 -12.50 28.63
CA LYS A 675 -3.88 -13.01 29.19
C LYS A 675 -4.73 -13.80 28.19
N LYS A 676 -4.44 -13.72 26.90
CA LYS A 676 -5.15 -14.44 25.82
C LYS A 676 -4.38 -15.61 25.26
N TYR A 677 -3.05 -15.57 25.33
CA TYR A 677 -2.19 -16.62 24.80
C TYR A 677 -1.08 -16.96 25.79
N THR A 678 -1.05 -18.22 26.23
CA THR A 678 -0.03 -18.78 27.12
C THR A 678 0.57 -20.00 26.41
N PRO A 679 1.90 -20.02 26.16
CA PRO A 679 2.57 -21.18 25.57
C PRO A 679 2.39 -22.46 26.40
N MET A 680 2.46 -23.62 25.73
CA MET A 680 2.46 -24.92 26.39
C MET A 680 3.72 -25.09 27.25
N LYS A 681 3.59 -25.85 28.36
CA LYS A 681 4.66 -26.08 29.35
C LYS A 681 6.02 -26.51 28.76
N HIS A 682 6.03 -27.19 27.62
CA HIS A 682 7.26 -27.64 26.95
C HIS A 682 7.86 -26.59 26.01
N THR A 683 7.04 -25.68 25.47
CA THR A 683 7.44 -24.62 24.54
C THR A 683 8.41 -23.63 25.19
N TYR A 684 8.25 -23.36 26.48
CA TYR A 684 9.19 -22.54 27.26
C TYR A 684 10.65 -23.03 27.19
N LYS A 685 10.91 -24.34 26.99
CA LYS A 685 12.28 -24.84 26.75
C LYS A 685 12.87 -24.39 25.41
N MET A 686 12.03 -24.33 24.37
CA MET A 686 12.39 -23.87 23.03
C MET A 686 12.61 -22.35 23.04
N LEU A 687 11.69 -21.61 23.67
CA LEU A 687 11.82 -20.16 23.87
C LEU A 687 13.06 -19.82 24.70
N SER A 688 13.33 -20.56 25.79
CA SER A 688 14.56 -20.44 26.59
C SER A 688 15.84 -20.63 25.77
N LEU A 689 15.84 -21.53 24.77
CA LEU A 689 16.98 -21.68 23.87
C LEU A 689 17.08 -20.50 22.88
N LEU A 690 15.96 -20.09 22.29
CA LEU A 690 15.91 -18.92 21.39
C LEU A 690 16.38 -17.64 22.09
N ALA A 691 16.00 -17.43 23.36
CA ALA A 691 16.45 -16.31 24.18
C ALA A 691 17.95 -16.35 24.45
N ARG A 692 18.52 -17.52 24.79
CA ARG A 692 19.97 -17.69 24.97
C ARG A 692 20.77 -17.51 23.70
N ASN A 693 20.24 -17.99 22.57
CA ASN A 693 20.88 -17.80 21.26
C ASN A 693 20.86 -16.30 20.88
N ALA A 694 19.72 -15.61 21.04
CA ALA A 694 19.62 -14.17 20.81
C ALA A 694 20.50 -13.34 21.76
N ALA A 695 20.61 -13.72 23.05
CA ALA A 695 21.50 -13.09 24.02
C ALA A 695 23.00 -13.32 23.71
N SER A 696 23.35 -14.40 22.99
CA SER A 696 24.72 -14.66 22.53
C SER A 696 25.14 -13.85 21.29
N LYS A 697 24.18 -13.19 20.62
CA LYS A 697 24.46 -12.33 19.46
C LYS A 697 24.98 -10.98 19.89
N VAL A 698 25.93 -10.45 19.12
CA VAL A 698 26.40 -9.05 19.27
C VAL A 698 25.25 -8.06 19.02
N TYR A 699 24.28 -8.40 18.16
CA TYR A 699 23.11 -7.58 17.88
C TYR A 699 21.80 -8.39 17.97
N SER A 700 20.94 -8.00 18.90
CA SER A 700 19.63 -8.62 19.19
C SER A 700 18.46 -7.92 18.46
N GLN A 701 18.72 -6.84 17.71
CA GLN A 701 17.69 -5.99 17.12
C GLN A 701 17.43 -6.27 15.62
N ILE A 702 16.17 -6.22 15.20
CA ILE A 702 15.73 -6.23 13.79
C ILE A 702 14.64 -5.16 13.56
N PRO A 703 14.47 -4.65 12.34
CA PRO A 703 13.39 -3.72 12.03
C PRO A 703 12.04 -4.43 11.88
N ASN A 704 10.95 -3.67 12.09
CA ASN A 704 9.65 -4.03 11.55
C ASN A 704 9.64 -3.95 10.00
N PRO A 705 8.68 -4.54 9.27
CA PRO A 705 8.74 -4.63 7.79
C PRO A 705 8.54 -3.31 7.04
N CYS A 706 8.35 -2.19 7.75
CA CYS A 706 8.37 -0.85 7.18
C CYS A 706 9.70 -0.12 7.46
N GLY A 707 10.58 -0.63 8.33
CA GLY A 707 11.94 -0.13 8.52
C GLY A 707 12.12 1.03 9.51
N GLU A 708 11.07 1.43 10.25
CA GLU A 708 11.12 2.63 11.11
C GLU A 708 11.34 2.38 12.61
N ILE A 709 11.02 1.18 13.13
CA ILE A 709 11.17 0.81 14.55
C ILE A 709 12.24 -0.26 14.73
N SER A 710 13.13 -0.06 15.71
CA SER A 710 14.05 -1.10 16.20
C SER A 710 13.32 -1.98 17.20
N LEU A 711 13.23 -3.28 16.92
CA LEU A 711 12.57 -4.26 17.79
C LEU A 711 13.54 -5.38 18.15
N ASN A 712 13.43 -5.88 19.38
CA ASN A 712 14.13 -7.09 19.79
C ASN A 712 13.65 -8.26 18.91
N MET A 713 14.59 -9.04 18.39
CA MET A 713 14.27 -10.19 17.53
C MET A 713 13.43 -11.25 18.25
N LEU A 714 13.44 -11.26 19.60
CA LEU A 714 12.55 -12.08 20.42
C LEU A 714 11.06 -11.69 20.31
N GLY A 715 10.78 -10.41 20.07
CA GLY A 715 9.44 -9.84 19.96
C GLY A 715 9.38 -8.34 20.22
N GLY A 716 8.31 -7.69 19.76
CA GLY A 716 8.03 -6.28 20.04
C GLY A 716 7.00 -5.66 19.08
N TYR A 717 6.54 -4.44 19.38
CA TYR A 717 5.46 -3.76 18.66
C TYR A 717 5.84 -2.36 18.16
N CYS A 718 5.25 -1.98 17.03
CA CYS A 718 5.32 -0.64 16.47
C CYS A 718 4.29 0.29 17.16
N VAL A 719 4.72 1.02 18.20
CA VAL A 719 3.87 1.94 18.97
C VAL A 719 4.22 3.39 18.59
N ILE A 720 3.53 3.90 17.56
CA ILE A 720 3.83 5.20 16.92
C ILE A 720 2.67 6.20 17.05
N GLY A 721 3.02 7.48 17.18
CA GLY A 721 2.17 8.64 16.91
C GLY A 721 3.00 9.75 16.30
N ASP A 722 2.48 10.47 15.30
CA ASP A 722 3.18 11.59 14.66
C ASP A 722 2.78 12.92 15.28
N VAL A 723 3.71 13.87 15.31
CA VAL A 723 3.40 15.30 15.46
C VAL A 723 3.41 15.98 14.09
N VAL A 724 2.61 17.03 13.97
CA VAL A 724 2.69 17.97 12.85
C VAL A 724 3.14 19.34 13.39
N PRO A 725 4.45 19.65 13.39
CA PRO A 725 4.94 20.93 13.87
C PRO A 725 4.35 22.11 13.09
N PHE A 726 4.04 21.91 11.81
CA PHE A 726 3.36 22.89 10.96
C PHE A 726 1.96 23.32 11.48
N TYR A 727 1.26 22.52 12.30
CA TYR A 727 -0.06 22.92 12.83
C TYR A 727 -0.05 23.54 14.21
N ALA A 728 1.13 23.66 14.82
CA ALA A 728 1.32 24.42 16.03
C ALA A 728 1.32 25.93 15.75
N PRO A 729 0.62 26.77 16.55
CA PRO A 729 0.71 28.23 16.45
C PRO A 729 2.11 28.80 16.74
N THR A 730 2.90 28.11 17.56
CA THR A 730 4.27 28.47 17.95
C THR A 730 5.16 27.22 18.06
N LEU A 731 6.48 27.42 18.21
CA LEU A 731 7.41 26.33 18.52
C LEU A 731 7.13 25.68 19.88
N ASP A 732 6.56 26.44 20.82
CA ASP A 732 6.26 25.95 22.17
C ASP A 732 5.01 25.04 22.15
N ASP A 733 4.01 25.39 21.34
CA ASP A 733 2.84 24.54 21.05
C ASP A 733 3.21 23.27 20.27
N ALA A 734 4.28 23.31 19.46
CA ALA A 734 4.81 22.14 18.76
C ALA A 734 5.53 21.22 19.75
N GLU A 735 6.35 21.80 20.65
CA GLU A 735 6.98 21.07 21.74
C GLU A 735 5.94 20.40 22.66
N GLU A 736 4.88 21.12 23.02
CA GLU A 736 3.75 20.59 23.79
C GLU A 736 3.08 19.40 23.08
N ALA A 737 2.94 19.42 21.75
CA ALA A 737 2.43 18.30 20.97
C ALA A 737 3.39 17.08 20.96
N PHE A 738 4.72 17.30 20.88
CA PHE A 738 5.73 16.24 21.04
C PHE A 738 5.68 15.62 22.44
N ARG A 739 5.55 16.45 23.47
CA ARG A 739 5.38 16.02 24.86
C ARG A 739 4.09 15.21 25.03
N ALA A 740 2.94 15.72 24.59
CA ALA A 740 1.65 15.02 24.64
C ALA A 740 1.69 13.67 23.90
N THR A 741 2.37 13.60 22.75
CA THR A 741 2.55 12.35 21.98
C THR A 741 3.41 11.36 22.74
N THR A 742 4.55 11.79 23.28
CA THR A 742 5.45 10.97 24.12
C THR A 742 4.68 10.29 25.25
N ARG A 743 3.91 11.06 26.03
CA ARG A 743 3.08 10.54 27.13
C ARG A 743 2.00 9.57 26.66
N ALA A 744 1.36 9.84 25.53
CA ALA A 744 0.29 9.00 24.99
C ALA A 744 0.79 7.63 24.53
N LEU A 745 2.00 7.55 23.97
CA LEU A 745 2.62 6.29 23.58
C LEU A 745 3.11 5.49 24.81
N ILE A 746 3.70 6.16 25.82
CA ILE A 746 4.05 5.53 27.11
C ILE A 746 2.81 4.89 27.77
N ARG A 747 1.64 5.56 27.74
CA ARG A 747 0.39 5.00 28.28
C ARG A 747 -0.05 3.71 27.57
N VAL A 748 0.15 3.61 26.25
CA VAL A 748 -0.17 2.39 25.48
C VAL A 748 0.66 1.20 25.98
N ASN A 749 1.98 1.37 26.05
CA ASN A 749 2.90 0.33 26.53
C ASN A 749 2.65 -0.06 28.00
N THR A 750 2.33 0.91 28.85
CA THR A 750 2.24 0.68 30.30
C THR A 750 1.03 -0.16 30.71
N TYR A 751 -0.12 0.02 30.04
CA TYR A 751 -1.43 -0.41 30.56
C TYR A 751 -2.25 -1.30 29.62
N MET A 752 -1.81 -1.54 28.37
CA MET A 752 -2.46 -2.52 27.48
C MET A 752 -1.81 -3.89 27.61
N ASP A 753 -2.60 -4.95 27.42
CA ASP A 753 -2.09 -6.34 27.41
C ASP A 753 -1.51 -6.71 26.04
N SER A 754 -0.47 -7.53 26.00
CA SER A 754 0.22 -7.89 24.77
C SER A 754 0.97 -9.22 24.90
N LEU A 755 1.20 -9.93 23.79
CA LEU A 755 2.03 -11.15 23.78
C LEU A 755 3.46 -10.89 24.28
N TYR A 756 4.05 -9.75 23.96
CA TYR A 756 5.42 -9.39 24.38
C TYR A 756 5.46 -8.53 25.66
N ASN A 757 4.52 -8.76 26.59
CA ASN A 757 4.33 -7.99 27.81
C ASN A 757 5.64 -7.73 28.61
N ARG A 758 6.60 -8.67 28.63
CA ARG A 758 7.90 -8.47 29.30
C ARG A 758 8.77 -7.43 28.58
N GLU A 759 8.98 -7.54 27.26
CA GLU A 759 9.77 -6.57 26.48
C GLU A 759 9.10 -5.20 26.41
N VAL A 760 7.77 -5.15 26.29
CA VAL A 760 7.01 -3.88 26.31
C VAL A 760 7.22 -3.13 27.64
N LYS A 761 7.22 -3.83 28.77
CA LYS A 761 7.45 -3.22 30.10
C LYS A 761 8.93 -2.91 30.37
N ARG A 762 9.83 -3.83 30.00
CA ARG A 762 11.28 -3.66 30.17
C ARG A 762 11.77 -2.44 29.41
N THR A 763 11.36 -2.31 28.15
CA THR A 763 11.94 -1.32 27.24
C THR A 763 11.09 -0.09 26.98
N ASN A 764 9.77 -0.17 27.19
CA ASN A 764 8.81 0.91 26.96
C ASN A 764 9.00 1.63 25.60
N ARG A 765 9.47 0.93 24.55
CA ARG A 765 9.84 1.52 23.25
C ARG A 765 8.66 2.25 22.62
N ILE A 766 8.87 3.49 22.21
CA ILE A 766 7.90 4.31 21.47
C ILE A 766 8.54 4.88 20.20
N GLY A 767 7.69 5.22 19.24
CA GLY A 767 8.06 6.02 18.09
C GLY A 767 7.25 7.30 18.05
N VAL A 768 7.75 8.37 18.67
CA VAL A 768 7.29 9.72 18.38
C VAL A 768 7.79 10.07 16.98
N GLY A 769 6.86 10.14 16.04
CA GLY A 769 7.11 10.50 14.65
C GLY A 769 6.91 12.00 14.40
N MET A 770 7.27 12.43 13.20
CA MET A 770 6.88 13.73 12.67
C MET A 770 6.52 13.59 11.19
N THR A 771 5.60 14.43 10.72
CA THR A 771 5.17 14.47 9.32
C THR A 771 4.80 15.91 8.94
N GLY A 772 4.92 16.27 7.66
CA GLY A 772 4.88 17.69 7.27
C GLY A 772 6.17 18.44 7.59
N ILE A 773 7.32 17.76 7.52
CA ILE A 773 8.64 18.32 7.88
C ILE A 773 8.99 19.49 6.94
N HIS A 774 8.75 19.30 5.64
CA HIS A 774 9.03 20.32 4.62
C HIS A 774 8.06 21.51 4.73
N GLU A 775 6.77 21.27 5.00
CA GLU A 775 5.78 22.30 5.34
C GLU A 775 6.25 23.19 6.49
N PHE A 776 6.72 22.56 7.58
CA PHE A 776 7.24 23.27 8.75
C PHE A 776 8.50 24.07 8.42
N ALA A 777 9.48 23.46 7.73
CA ALA A 777 10.72 24.12 7.31
C ALA A 777 10.46 25.40 6.50
N TRP A 778 9.58 25.31 5.49
CA TRP A 778 9.31 26.47 4.64
C TRP A 778 8.46 27.55 5.34
N ASN A 779 7.39 27.17 6.04
CA ASN A 779 6.49 28.15 6.66
C ASN A 779 7.12 28.92 7.83
N MET A 780 8.00 28.26 8.58
CA MET A 780 8.62 28.83 9.77
C MET A 780 9.97 29.52 9.47
N TYR A 781 10.73 29.05 8.46
CA TYR A 781 12.10 29.51 8.18
C TYR A 781 12.37 29.91 6.71
N GLY A 782 11.49 29.56 5.76
CA GLY A 782 11.71 29.84 4.34
C GLY A 782 12.72 28.93 3.64
N TYR A 783 13.09 27.79 4.25
CA TYR A 783 14.04 26.84 3.68
C TYR A 783 13.41 25.86 2.67
N SER A 784 14.14 25.62 1.58
CA SER A 784 13.86 24.55 0.61
C SER A 784 14.74 23.33 0.85
N PHE A 785 14.49 22.21 0.16
CA PHE A 785 15.28 20.99 0.34
C PHE A 785 16.78 21.18 0.12
N HIS A 786 17.18 21.96 -0.89
CA HIS A 786 18.59 22.28 -1.11
C HIS A 786 19.19 23.13 0.01
N ASP A 787 18.39 23.97 0.67
CA ASP A 787 18.83 24.70 1.85
C ASP A 787 18.87 23.80 3.09
N LEU A 788 18.01 22.77 3.17
CA LEU A 788 17.95 21.82 4.28
C LEU A 788 19.11 20.80 4.29
N ILE A 789 19.58 20.36 3.12
CA ILE A 789 20.77 19.49 3.02
C ILE A 789 22.10 20.28 3.09
N ASP A 790 22.02 21.60 3.17
CA ASP A 790 23.09 22.52 3.49
C ASP A 790 23.01 22.84 5.00
N GLU A 791 23.76 22.05 5.80
CA GLU A 791 23.64 22.05 7.27
C GLU A 791 23.93 23.42 7.89
N GLU A 792 24.98 24.11 7.40
CA GLU A 792 25.38 25.44 7.89
C GLU A 792 24.30 26.49 7.62
N LYS A 793 23.65 26.41 6.46
CA LYS A 793 22.64 27.37 6.00
C LYS A 793 21.28 27.22 6.69
N SER A 794 20.94 26.01 7.12
CA SER A 794 19.66 25.66 7.78
C SER A 794 19.81 25.29 9.27
N GLN A 795 20.91 25.74 9.88
CA GLN A 795 21.33 25.28 11.21
C GLN A 795 20.31 25.55 12.32
N ASP A 796 19.50 26.61 12.22
CA ASP A 796 18.44 26.98 13.18
C ASP A 796 17.18 26.09 13.08
N PHE A 797 16.80 25.68 11.87
CA PHE A 797 15.80 24.62 11.64
C PHE A 797 16.28 23.30 12.26
N TRP A 798 17.53 22.91 12.01
CA TRP A 798 18.13 21.71 12.59
C TRP A 798 18.24 21.78 14.13
N ASN A 799 18.60 22.94 14.68
CA ASN A 799 18.59 23.20 16.12
C ASN A 799 17.17 23.16 16.72
N THR A 800 16.13 23.43 15.93
CA THR A 800 14.73 23.31 16.35
C THR A 800 14.24 21.85 16.32
N LEU A 801 14.64 21.05 15.33
CA LEU A 801 14.45 19.60 15.37
C LEU A 801 15.12 18.98 16.60
N ALA A 802 16.35 19.42 16.92
CA ALA A 802 17.03 19.02 18.14
C ALA A 802 16.33 19.51 19.42
N ARG A 803 15.71 20.72 19.42
CA ARG A 803 14.84 21.18 20.53
C ARG A 803 13.69 20.20 20.75
N PHE A 804 12.99 19.80 19.69
CA PHE A 804 11.89 18.83 19.79
C PHE A 804 12.37 17.45 20.25
N LYS A 805 13.51 16.95 19.76
CA LYS A 805 14.11 15.68 20.23
C LYS A 805 14.47 15.75 21.72
N ARG A 806 15.09 16.84 22.18
CA ARG A 806 15.38 17.07 23.60
C ARG A 806 14.12 17.06 24.45
N ALA A 807 13.03 17.68 23.98
CA ALA A 807 11.74 17.65 24.66
C ALA A 807 11.08 16.25 24.71
N VAL A 808 11.24 15.43 23.67
CA VAL A 808 10.81 14.02 23.69
C VAL A 808 11.62 13.22 24.72
N VAL A 809 12.94 13.42 24.80
CA VAL A 809 13.81 12.76 25.80
C VAL A 809 13.43 13.16 27.23
N ASP A 810 13.36 14.47 27.48
CA ASP A 810 13.01 15.07 28.77
C ASP A 810 11.61 14.62 29.26
N GLU A 811 10.61 14.67 28.38
CA GLU A 811 9.26 14.18 28.72
C GLU A 811 9.23 12.66 28.93
N ALA A 812 10.00 11.90 28.16
CA ALA A 812 10.09 10.44 28.31
C ALA A 812 10.67 10.06 29.68
N GLU A 813 11.69 10.76 30.18
CA GLU A 813 12.21 10.59 31.54
C GLU A 813 11.19 11.04 32.59
N GLN A 814 10.77 12.31 32.55
CA GLN A 814 9.89 12.90 33.56
C GLN A 814 8.56 12.14 33.69
N TYR A 815 7.96 11.73 32.57
CA TYR A 815 6.67 11.07 32.58
C TYR A 815 6.75 9.60 33.00
N SER A 816 7.80 8.88 32.59
CA SER A 816 8.03 7.51 33.06
C SER A 816 8.29 7.49 34.56
N LYS A 817 9.11 8.43 35.07
CA LYS A 817 9.32 8.67 36.50
C LYS A 817 8.02 9.01 37.25
N LYS A 818 7.14 9.83 36.65
CA LYS A 818 5.81 10.18 37.23
C LYS A 818 4.85 8.99 37.29
N LEU A 819 4.96 8.02 36.37
CA LEU A 819 4.13 6.80 36.37
C LEU A 819 4.76 5.63 37.15
N GLY A 820 6.07 5.68 37.44
CA GLY A 820 6.83 4.57 38.03
C GLY A 820 7.23 3.50 37.01
N MET A 821 7.55 3.92 35.78
CA MET A 821 7.88 3.07 34.63
C MET A 821 9.30 3.31 34.13
N ASN A 822 9.83 2.36 33.35
CA ASN A 822 11.10 2.51 32.65
C ASN A 822 11.02 3.61 31.58
N VAL A 823 12.11 4.35 31.40
CA VAL A 823 12.24 5.34 30.31
C VAL A 823 12.30 4.60 28.97
N PRO A 824 11.54 5.01 27.94
CA PRO A 824 11.59 4.41 26.61
C PRO A 824 13.00 4.25 26.03
N HIS A 825 13.44 3.00 25.81
CA HIS A 825 14.74 2.65 25.23
C HIS A 825 14.89 3.21 23.80
N THR A 826 13.78 3.36 23.08
CA THR A 826 13.69 4.24 21.91
C THR A 826 12.51 5.18 22.02
N ASN A 827 12.66 6.40 21.53
CA ASN A 827 11.67 7.47 21.69
C ASN A 827 11.27 8.20 20.39
N THR A 828 12.19 8.47 19.45
CA THR A 828 11.86 9.12 18.16
C THR A 828 11.94 8.14 16.99
N THR A 829 11.20 8.41 15.91
CA THR A 829 11.19 7.66 14.65
C THR A 829 10.83 8.60 13.50
N ILE A 830 10.94 8.16 12.25
CA ILE A 830 10.10 8.69 11.17
C ILE A 830 9.57 7.51 10.35
N LYS A 831 8.25 7.30 10.39
CA LYS A 831 7.56 6.31 9.54
C LYS A 831 7.17 6.90 8.19
N PRO A 832 6.87 6.09 7.17
CA PRO A 832 6.27 6.59 5.92
C PRO A 832 4.78 6.84 6.19
N SER A 833 4.43 8.02 6.72
CA SER A 833 3.09 8.33 7.26
C SER A 833 1.98 8.49 6.21
N GLY A 834 2.05 7.81 5.06
CA GLY A 834 1.15 7.95 3.90
C GLY A 834 -0.33 7.65 4.14
N THR A 835 -0.73 7.18 5.33
CA THR A 835 -2.12 7.07 5.80
C THR A 835 -2.55 8.24 6.69
N ILE A 836 -1.62 8.84 7.43
CA ILE A 836 -1.90 9.78 8.53
C ILE A 836 -1.65 11.23 8.11
N SER A 837 -0.53 11.51 7.42
CA SER A 837 -0.18 12.82 6.82
C SER A 837 -1.34 13.41 6.01
N LYS A 838 -2.12 12.51 5.43
CA LYS A 838 -3.27 12.73 4.58
C LYS A 838 -4.51 13.27 5.30
N LEU A 839 -4.62 13.13 6.62
CA LEU A 839 -5.61 13.87 7.45
C LEU A 839 -5.59 15.37 7.13
N PHE A 840 -4.45 15.90 6.68
CA PHE A 840 -4.28 17.32 6.37
C PHE A 840 -3.35 17.63 5.16
N ALA A 841 -3.19 16.70 4.21
CA ALA A 841 -2.39 16.87 2.98
C ALA A 841 -0.87 17.15 3.13
N LEU A 842 -0.23 16.65 4.18
CA LEU A 842 1.19 16.89 4.48
C LEU A 842 2.15 15.96 3.71
N THR A 843 3.42 16.36 3.59
CA THR A 843 4.53 15.45 3.23
C THR A 843 4.65 14.24 4.18
N GLU A 844 5.03 13.08 3.63
CA GLU A 844 4.90 11.76 4.26
C GLU A 844 6.13 11.36 5.09
N GLY A 845 6.12 11.72 6.37
CA GLY A 845 7.28 11.56 7.25
C GLY A 845 8.47 12.37 6.74
N ALA A 846 9.55 11.67 6.41
CA ALA A 846 10.78 12.21 5.85
C ALA A 846 10.80 12.27 4.32
N HIS A 847 9.79 11.71 3.64
CA HIS A 847 9.81 11.66 2.19
C HIS A 847 9.60 13.05 1.59
N LEU A 848 10.51 13.41 0.69
CA LEU A 848 10.31 14.50 -0.26
C LEU A 848 8.94 14.38 -0.93
N PRO A 849 8.23 15.49 -1.20
CA PRO A 849 7.03 15.45 -2.01
C PRO A 849 7.40 14.86 -3.37
N SER A 850 6.83 13.71 -3.68
CA SER A 850 7.22 12.90 -4.85
C SER A 850 6.99 13.60 -6.18
N MET A 851 5.99 14.47 -6.21
CA MET A 851 5.73 15.47 -7.24
C MET A 851 5.16 16.70 -6.52
N ARG A 852 5.23 17.86 -7.18
CA ARG A 852 4.67 19.12 -6.68
C ARG A 852 3.14 19.08 -6.83
N GLU A 853 2.68 19.08 -8.08
CA GLU A 853 1.30 18.80 -8.44
C GLU A 853 1.25 17.35 -8.90
N TYR A 854 1.11 16.46 -7.94
CA TYR A 854 0.33 15.27 -8.20
C TYR A 854 -1.15 15.54 -7.85
N ILE A 855 -1.89 14.47 -8.07
CA ILE A 855 -3.32 14.24 -7.88
C ILE A 855 -3.35 12.74 -7.43
N ARG A 856 -4.48 12.05 -7.16
CA ARG A 856 -4.45 10.67 -6.57
C ARG A 856 -5.86 9.88 -6.84
N TRP A 857 -6.27 8.59 -7.34
CA TRP A 857 -7.50 7.63 -7.82
C TRP A 857 -7.38 6.09 -7.39
N VAL A 858 -8.47 5.38 -6.98
CA VAL A 858 -8.56 4.06 -6.22
C VAL A 858 -9.62 3.04 -6.70
N GLN A 859 -9.89 1.99 -5.91
CA GLN A 859 -10.48 0.65 -6.10
C GLN A 859 -11.57 0.18 -5.12
N TYR A 860 -12.49 -0.76 -5.49
CA TYR A 860 -13.60 -1.37 -4.67
C TYR A 860 -14.62 -2.38 -5.46
N ARG A 861 -15.88 -2.79 -5.01
CA ARG A 861 -17.02 -3.70 -5.55
C ARG A 861 -18.44 -3.20 -6.09
N SER A 862 -19.08 -3.66 -7.18
CA SER A 862 -20.08 -2.89 -8.00
C SER A 862 -21.45 -2.30 -7.50
N ASP A 863 -21.86 -2.29 -6.21
CA ASP A 863 -23.26 -2.03 -5.76
C ASP A 863 -23.67 -0.54 -5.33
N ASP A 864 -23.60 -0.09 -4.06
CA ASP A 864 -23.12 1.25 -3.53
C ASP A 864 -23.83 2.63 -3.90
N PRO A 865 -24.13 3.55 -2.94
CA PRO A 865 -24.28 5.01 -3.16
C PRO A 865 -23.05 5.94 -3.19
N GLN A 866 -21.96 5.70 -2.44
CA GLN A 866 -20.77 6.56 -2.27
C GLN A 866 -20.32 7.13 -3.61
N VAL A 867 -20.25 6.22 -4.58
CA VAL A 867 -20.03 6.41 -6.02
C VAL A 867 -20.89 7.49 -6.58
N LYS A 868 -22.17 7.19 -6.63
CA LYS A 868 -23.16 7.94 -7.39
C LYS A 868 -23.17 9.34 -6.81
N LYS A 869 -23.10 9.39 -5.48
CA LYS A 869 -23.23 10.62 -4.71
C LYS A 869 -22.01 11.56 -4.80
N TYR A 870 -20.75 11.15 -5.00
CA TYR A 870 -19.69 12.13 -5.36
C TYR A 870 -19.35 12.15 -6.88
N LYS A 871 -19.77 11.16 -7.69
CA LYS A 871 -19.78 11.28 -9.17
C LYS A 871 -20.61 12.50 -9.60
N ALA A 872 -21.65 12.79 -8.83
CA ALA A 872 -22.41 14.05 -8.89
C ALA A 872 -21.68 15.29 -8.33
N LYS A 873 -20.67 15.15 -7.45
CA LYS A 873 -19.91 16.29 -6.85
C LYS A 873 -18.80 16.84 -7.76
N GLY A 874 -18.89 16.69 -9.08
CA GLY A 874 -17.98 17.31 -10.03
C GLY A 874 -16.52 16.83 -10.03
N TYR A 875 -16.01 16.19 -8.96
CA TYR A 875 -14.87 15.29 -9.06
C TYR A 875 -15.19 14.22 -10.19
N PRO A 876 -14.20 13.61 -10.89
CA PRO A 876 -14.39 12.78 -12.12
C PRO A 876 -14.43 11.22 -11.99
N VAL A 877 -14.85 10.46 -13.03
CA VAL A 877 -15.04 8.95 -13.01
C VAL A 877 -14.43 8.05 -14.20
N LYS A 878 -14.20 6.69 -14.02
CA LYS A 878 -13.76 5.52 -14.91
C LYS A 878 -13.96 4.16 -14.16
N GLU A 879 -13.40 3.03 -14.66
CA GLU A 879 -13.32 1.64 -14.17
C GLU A 879 -11.83 1.12 -14.07
N LEU A 880 -11.49 -0.05 -13.45
CA LEU A 880 -10.09 -0.58 -13.17
C LEU A 880 -9.88 -2.06 -13.56
N ARG A 881 -8.71 -2.73 -14.14
CA ARG A 881 -8.13 -4.05 -14.86
C ARG A 881 -7.27 -5.12 -14.11
N SER A 882 -7.90 -6.28 -13.72
CA SER A 882 -7.40 -7.65 -13.27
C SER A 882 -7.97 -8.47 -12.03
N TYR A 883 -9.07 -8.17 -11.27
CA TYR A 883 -9.66 -8.90 -10.05
C TYR A 883 -11.15 -8.58 -9.81
N SER A 884 -12.15 -9.54 -9.63
CA SER A 884 -13.69 -9.67 -9.87
C SER A 884 -14.99 -8.87 -9.25
N GLY A 885 -15.85 -8.06 -10.02
CA GLY A 885 -16.76 -6.81 -9.92
C GLY A 885 -16.33 -5.21 -9.88
N SER A 886 -15.68 -4.45 -10.82
CA SER A 886 -14.63 -3.38 -10.52
C SER A 886 -14.96 -1.91 -10.84
N THR A 887 -14.27 -1.01 -10.13
CA THR A 887 -14.00 0.43 -10.29
C THR A 887 -13.06 0.93 -9.13
N ALA A 888 -12.50 2.14 -8.89
CA ALA A 888 -12.16 3.36 -9.64
C ALA A 888 -12.55 4.68 -8.87
N VAL A 889 -11.80 5.79 -8.52
CA VAL A 889 -12.40 7.12 -8.02
C VAL A 889 -11.61 8.52 -8.14
N GLY A 890 -12.06 9.89 -8.10
CA GLY A 890 -11.61 11.49 -8.17
C GLY A 890 -10.69 12.72 -7.31
N PHE A 891 -9.65 12.77 -6.31
CA PHE A 891 -9.09 13.88 -5.21
C PHE A 891 -8.00 14.71 -5.94
N PRO A 892 -8.05 16.06 -5.98
CA PRO A 892 -6.86 16.87 -6.24
C PRO A 892 -5.95 16.86 -5.02
N THR A 893 -4.65 16.65 -5.21
CA THR A 893 -3.74 16.44 -4.09
C THR A 893 -2.41 17.13 -4.27
N GLN A 894 -2.41 18.43 -4.03
CA GLN A 894 -1.18 19.18 -3.87
C GLN A 894 -0.74 19.02 -2.40
N PRO A 895 0.44 18.44 -2.11
CA PRO A 895 1.07 18.52 -0.80
C PRO A 895 1.01 19.96 -0.30
N LEU A 896 0.71 20.14 0.98
CA LEU A 896 0.51 21.47 1.54
C LEU A 896 1.74 22.36 1.32
N ILE A 897 2.95 21.80 1.35
CA ILE A 897 4.22 22.47 1.03
C ILE A 897 4.19 23.26 -0.29
N CYS A 898 3.57 22.75 -1.36
CA CYS A 898 3.54 23.43 -2.66
C CYS A 898 2.62 24.67 -2.63
N ARG A 899 1.60 24.67 -1.76
CA ARG A 899 0.68 25.80 -1.56
C ARG A 899 1.26 26.93 -0.71
N LEU A 900 2.42 26.73 -0.07
CA LEU A 900 3.07 27.73 0.77
C LEU A 900 3.90 28.78 -0.01
N GLY A 901 3.92 28.71 -1.34
CA GLY A 901 4.55 29.74 -2.18
C GLY A 901 6.06 29.60 -2.41
N MET A 902 6.59 28.38 -2.43
CA MET A 902 8.04 28.11 -2.61
C MET A 902 8.66 28.59 -3.94
N GLY A 903 7.83 28.83 -4.96
CA GLY A 903 8.29 29.06 -6.33
C GLY A 903 9.17 27.90 -6.83
N GLY A 904 10.19 28.23 -7.63
CA GLY A 904 11.11 27.24 -8.21
C GLY A 904 12.05 26.53 -7.23
N LYS A 905 12.01 26.83 -5.92
CA LYS A 905 12.91 26.22 -4.93
C LYS A 905 12.50 24.82 -4.47
N LEU A 906 11.23 24.45 -4.64
CA LEU A 906 10.71 23.13 -4.23
C LEU A 906 11.41 22.01 -5.02
N VAL A 907 11.76 20.91 -4.36
CA VAL A 907 12.42 19.72 -4.94
C VAL A 907 11.57 18.48 -4.68
N THR A 908 11.61 17.52 -5.60
CA THR A 908 10.87 16.25 -5.49
C THR A 908 11.81 15.04 -5.42
N ALA A 909 11.26 13.90 -4.97
CA ALA A 909 12.01 12.64 -4.82
C ALA A 909 12.62 12.08 -6.14
N ALA A 910 12.16 12.56 -7.31
CA ALA A 910 12.71 12.19 -8.62
C ALA A 910 13.80 13.17 -9.11
N GLU A 911 13.90 14.37 -8.53
CA GLU A 911 14.89 15.40 -8.89
C GLU A 911 16.11 15.35 -7.97
N ALA A 912 15.92 15.00 -6.70
CA ALA A 912 17.01 14.82 -5.74
C ALA A 912 17.89 13.61 -6.10
N LYS A 913 19.19 13.83 -6.25
CA LYS A 913 20.17 12.77 -6.50
C LYS A 913 20.19 11.79 -5.32
N PRO A 914 20.56 10.51 -5.52
CA PRO A 914 20.73 9.57 -4.41
C PRO A 914 21.62 10.07 -3.27
N GLU A 915 22.75 10.72 -3.59
CA GLU A 915 23.63 11.36 -2.57
C GLU A 915 22.91 12.43 -1.74
N GLU A 916 22.01 13.21 -2.36
CA GLU A 916 21.25 14.26 -1.67
C GLU A 916 20.17 13.65 -0.75
N GLN A 917 19.57 12.54 -1.18
CA GLN A 917 18.67 11.73 -0.35
C GLN A 917 19.43 11.08 0.83
N TYR A 918 20.64 10.56 0.64
CA TYR A 918 21.47 10.06 1.75
C TYR A 918 21.86 11.17 2.73
N LYS A 919 22.26 12.36 2.26
CA LYS A 919 22.58 13.51 3.13
C LYS A 919 21.38 13.92 3.98
N TRP A 920 20.19 13.97 3.39
CA TRP A 920 18.95 14.24 4.12
C TRP A 920 18.69 13.21 5.23
N LEU A 921 18.91 11.91 4.96
CA LEU A 921 18.80 10.87 5.98
C LEU A 921 19.85 11.01 7.08
N MET A 922 21.10 11.30 6.74
CA MET A 922 22.18 11.52 7.72
C MET A 922 21.88 12.72 8.64
N LEU A 923 21.29 13.80 8.12
CA LEU A 923 20.92 14.98 8.90
C LEU A 923 19.68 14.71 9.79
N LEU A 924 18.66 14.02 9.28
CA LEU A 924 17.53 13.56 10.09
C LEU A 924 17.97 12.60 11.20
N GLU A 925 18.92 11.70 10.91
CA GLU A 925 19.49 10.82 11.93
C GLU A 925 20.27 11.63 12.98
N LYS A 926 21.12 12.57 12.57
CA LYS A 926 21.88 13.46 13.45
C LYS A 926 21.01 14.33 14.37
N TYR A 927 19.98 14.98 13.83
CA TYR A 927 19.22 16.01 14.56
C TYR A 927 17.88 15.57 15.15
N TRP A 928 17.28 14.46 14.67
CA TRP A 928 15.98 13.97 15.16
C TRP A 928 15.99 12.53 15.71
N ILE A 929 16.74 11.61 15.11
CA ILE A 929 16.84 10.23 15.65
C ILE A 929 17.77 10.23 16.87
N VAL A 930 19.03 10.62 16.68
CA VAL A 930 20.01 10.81 17.77
C VAL A 930 19.75 12.14 18.49
N GLY A 931 19.76 13.26 17.74
CA GLY A 931 19.67 14.61 18.28
C GLY A 931 21.00 15.16 18.79
N VAL A 932 21.01 16.47 19.05
CA VAL A 932 22.16 17.19 19.64
C VAL A 932 21.74 18.02 20.85
N ASP A 933 22.70 18.41 21.68
CA ASP A 933 22.52 19.36 22.79
C ASP A 933 22.48 20.83 22.32
N ALA A 934 22.56 21.78 23.25
CA ALA A 934 22.58 23.22 22.95
C ALA A 934 23.91 23.72 22.34
N HIS A 935 24.94 22.87 22.29
CA HIS A 935 26.27 23.16 21.76
C HIS A 935 26.59 22.34 20.50
N GLY A 936 25.61 21.61 19.96
CA GLY A 936 25.76 20.77 18.76
C GLY A 936 26.41 19.41 19.00
N LYS A 937 26.69 19.03 20.25
CA LYS A 937 27.21 17.70 20.59
C LYS A 937 26.08 16.66 20.49
N PRO A 938 26.30 15.47 19.89
CA PRO A 938 25.31 14.40 19.88
C PRO A 938 24.81 14.02 21.27
N LEU A 939 23.51 13.76 21.36
CA LEU A 939 22.87 13.13 22.53
C LEU A 939 23.16 11.61 22.52
N GLU A 940 22.74 10.93 23.57
CA GLU A 940 22.64 9.47 23.57
C GLU A 940 21.62 9.00 22.52
N ASP A 941 22.00 8.03 21.69
CA ASP A 941 21.14 7.50 20.63
C ASP A 941 20.00 6.66 21.22
N THR A 942 18.91 7.35 21.49
CA THR A 942 17.62 6.82 21.92
C THR A 942 16.61 6.82 20.75
N GLY A 943 17.08 6.88 19.52
CA GLY A 943 16.24 6.95 18.33
C GLY A 943 16.02 5.61 17.65
N ASN A 944 14.85 5.41 17.08
CA ASN A 944 14.59 4.28 16.19
C ASN A 944 15.30 4.50 14.83
N GLN A 945 14.55 4.58 13.73
CA GLN A 945 15.07 4.70 12.36
C GLN A 945 14.24 5.72 11.56
N VAL A 946 14.78 6.18 10.43
CA VAL A 946 14.01 6.85 9.37
C VAL A 946 13.65 5.80 8.32
N SER A 947 12.38 5.43 8.20
CA SER A 947 11.94 4.62 7.07
C SER A 947 11.88 5.49 5.82
N TYR A 948 12.73 5.14 4.86
CA TYR A 948 12.87 5.84 3.60
C TYR A 948 13.17 4.86 2.47
N THR A 949 12.44 4.98 1.35
CA THR A 949 12.75 4.25 0.12
C THR A 949 13.54 5.16 -0.80
N LEU A 950 14.85 5.02 -0.84
CA LEU A 950 15.70 5.83 -1.72
C LEU A 950 15.47 5.42 -3.17
N LYS A 951 15.29 6.42 -4.04
CA LYS A 951 14.98 6.21 -5.46
C LYS A 951 16.13 6.67 -6.34
N TYR A 952 16.60 5.79 -7.22
CA TYR A 952 17.58 6.09 -8.27
C TYR A 952 17.05 5.71 -9.65
N ASP A 953 17.44 6.43 -10.70
CA ASP A 953 17.04 6.13 -12.08
C ASP A 953 18.02 5.10 -12.69
N PRO A 954 17.59 3.85 -12.98
CA PRO A 954 18.47 2.80 -13.50
C PRO A 954 18.87 3.02 -14.97
N THR A 955 18.28 4.00 -15.68
CA THR A 955 18.73 4.42 -17.01
C THR A 955 19.86 5.45 -16.96
N ARG A 956 20.06 6.08 -15.79
CA ARG A 956 21.06 7.14 -15.55
C ARG A 956 22.12 6.79 -14.52
N VAL A 957 21.97 5.68 -13.81
CA VAL A 957 22.90 5.16 -12.80
C VAL A 957 23.20 3.72 -13.16
N THR A 958 24.40 3.47 -13.67
CA THR A 958 24.88 2.13 -14.01
C THR A 958 25.04 1.24 -12.77
N TYR A 959 25.17 -0.08 -12.96
CA TYR A 959 25.47 -1.01 -11.86
C TYR A 959 26.70 -0.57 -11.06
N LYS A 960 27.73 -0.03 -11.72
CA LYS A 960 28.92 0.48 -11.04
C LYS A 960 28.58 1.69 -10.17
N GLU A 961 27.93 2.71 -10.72
CA GLU A 961 27.58 3.92 -9.96
C GLU A 961 26.62 3.60 -8.80
N TYR A 962 25.72 2.63 -8.97
CA TYR A 962 24.88 2.08 -7.90
C TYR A 962 25.72 1.38 -6.81
N ALA A 963 26.65 0.50 -7.18
CA ALA A 963 27.48 -0.22 -6.22
C ALA A 963 28.45 0.72 -5.48
N ASP A 964 29.14 1.60 -6.20
CA ASP A 964 30.03 2.63 -5.64
C ASP A 964 29.27 3.57 -4.68
N MET A 965 28.00 3.88 -4.98
CA MET A 965 27.11 4.68 -4.11
C MET A 965 26.66 3.89 -2.86
N VAL A 966 26.27 2.62 -3.00
CA VAL A 966 25.84 1.79 -1.87
C VAL A 966 27.02 1.59 -0.90
N ASP A 967 28.20 1.24 -1.40
CA ASP A 967 29.42 1.07 -0.58
C ASP A 967 29.78 2.37 0.17
N LYS A 968 29.69 3.52 -0.50
CA LYS A 968 30.03 4.83 0.07
C LYS A 968 29.03 5.36 1.11
N TYR A 969 27.73 5.11 0.95
CA TYR A 969 26.68 5.78 1.75
C TYR A 969 25.79 4.86 2.58
N GLN A 970 25.50 3.63 2.15
CA GLN A 970 24.55 2.76 2.85
C GLN A 970 25.05 2.38 4.26
N GLY A 971 26.37 2.27 4.47
CA GLY A 971 26.98 2.04 5.78
C GLY A 971 26.95 3.23 6.74
N LEU A 972 26.51 4.42 6.31
CA LEU A 972 26.51 5.63 7.16
C LEU A 972 25.21 5.78 7.97
N ILE A 973 24.07 5.43 7.40
CA ILE A 973 22.71 5.54 7.98
C ILE A 973 22.28 4.24 8.71
N LYS A 974 21.13 4.21 9.40
CA LYS A 974 20.63 2.99 10.08
C LYS A 974 20.04 1.95 9.11
N CYS A 975 19.07 2.33 8.29
CA CYS A 975 18.40 1.45 7.33
C CYS A 975 17.90 2.23 6.11
N CYS A 976 17.97 1.63 4.92
CA CYS A 976 17.29 2.12 3.73
C CYS A 976 17.13 0.99 2.70
N SER A 977 16.01 0.99 1.97
CA SER A 977 15.88 0.22 0.73
C SER A 977 16.21 1.12 -0.46
N VAL A 978 17.27 0.75 -1.19
CA VAL A 978 17.74 1.47 -2.39
C VAL A 978 17.07 0.84 -3.60
N MET A 979 15.92 1.37 -3.99
CA MET A 979 15.05 0.77 -4.99
C MET A 979 15.20 1.48 -6.36
N PRO A 980 15.36 0.75 -7.46
CA PRO A 980 15.32 1.35 -8.79
C PRO A 980 13.97 2.03 -9.04
N GLN A 981 14.00 3.19 -9.69
CA GLN A 981 12.85 3.77 -10.37
C GLN A 981 12.54 2.88 -11.58
N GLN A 982 11.78 1.80 -11.34
CA GLN A 982 11.34 0.91 -12.41
C GLN A 982 10.53 1.69 -13.43
N ASP A 983 10.94 1.64 -14.70
CA ASP A 983 10.31 2.42 -15.77
C ASP A 983 8.80 2.12 -15.85
N ALA A 984 8.05 3.14 -16.24
CA ALA A 984 6.61 3.26 -16.11
C ALA A 984 5.84 2.51 -17.21
N THR A 985 6.43 1.45 -17.78
CA THR A 985 6.11 0.91 -19.12
C THR A 985 5.65 -0.55 -19.23
N ALA A 986 5.35 -1.28 -18.14
CA ALA A 986 5.06 -2.72 -18.08
C ALA A 986 3.63 -3.39 -17.98
N TYR A 987 2.56 -2.81 -17.43
CA TYR A 987 1.21 -3.44 -17.29
C TYR A 987 -0.14 -2.60 -17.46
N GLU A 988 -0.42 -1.43 -16.81
CA GLU A 988 -1.36 -0.33 -17.25
C GLU A 988 -1.13 1.19 -16.80
N TYR A 989 -0.70 1.61 -15.58
CA TYR A 989 -0.60 3.03 -15.06
C TYR A 989 0.03 3.31 -13.63
N GLN A 990 0.46 4.56 -13.32
CA GLN A 990 1.29 4.87 -12.10
C GLN A 990 0.86 5.98 -11.02
N PRO A 991 0.87 5.71 -9.69
CA PRO A 991 0.12 6.27 -8.50
C PRO A 991 0.15 7.69 -7.88
N GLU A 992 0.90 8.63 -8.44
CA GLU A 992 0.87 10.06 -8.14
C GLU A 992 1.30 10.58 -9.50
N GLN A 993 0.40 10.57 -10.50
CA GLN A 993 0.73 11.12 -11.81
C GLN A 993 1.33 12.51 -11.57
N PRO A 994 2.61 12.74 -11.93
CA PRO A 994 3.08 14.10 -12.08
C PRO A 994 2.21 14.71 -13.17
N VAL A 995 1.54 15.81 -12.84
CA VAL A 995 0.70 16.54 -13.80
C VAL A 995 1.03 18.01 -13.76
N THR A 996 0.64 18.68 -14.82
CA THR A 996 0.91 20.11 -14.94
C THR A 996 -0.03 20.90 -14.04
N ILE A 997 0.41 22.07 -13.56
CA ILE A 997 -0.40 22.96 -12.71
C ILE A 997 -1.71 23.35 -13.42
N SER A 998 -1.64 23.65 -14.72
CA SER A 998 -2.80 23.97 -15.56
C SER A 998 -3.84 22.84 -15.56
N GLU A 999 -3.36 21.60 -15.62
CA GLU A 999 -4.20 20.42 -15.51
C GLU A 999 -4.76 20.27 -14.11
N PHE A 1000 -3.96 20.38 -13.04
CA PHE A 1000 -4.39 20.31 -11.65
C PHE A 1000 -5.54 21.28 -11.35
N MET A 1001 -5.38 22.55 -11.74
CA MET A 1001 -6.33 23.63 -11.43
C MET A 1001 -7.66 23.47 -12.17
N ARG A 1002 -7.64 23.00 -13.44
CA ARG A 1002 -8.87 22.64 -14.16
C ARG A 1002 -9.73 21.64 -13.38
N VAL A 1003 -9.11 20.87 -12.49
CA VAL A 1003 -9.76 19.81 -11.70
C VAL A 1003 -10.10 20.20 -10.26
N ILE A 1004 -9.79 21.43 -9.86
CA ILE A 1004 -10.36 22.07 -8.67
C ILE A 1004 -11.70 22.68 -9.08
N ASN A 1005 -11.67 23.60 -10.06
CA ASN A 1005 -12.81 24.39 -10.53
C ASN A 1005 -14.01 23.55 -11.01
N GLU A 1006 -13.77 22.31 -11.44
CA GLU A 1006 -14.81 21.40 -11.91
C GLU A 1006 -15.43 20.54 -10.78
N ILE A 1007 -14.87 20.53 -9.57
CA ILE A 1007 -15.48 19.96 -8.36
C ILE A 1007 -16.58 20.87 -7.79
N GLU A 1008 -16.51 22.16 -8.11
CA GLU A 1008 -17.19 23.23 -7.37
C GLU A 1008 -18.54 23.66 -7.98
N LYS A 1009 -19.07 22.92 -8.98
CA LYS A 1009 -20.31 23.27 -9.71
C LYS A 1009 -21.59 22.54 -9.24
N ASP A 1010 -21.77 22.35 -7.93
CA ASP A 1010 -23.00 21.79 -7.34
C ASP A 1010 -23.50 22.72 -6.22
N GLU A 1011 -24.41 23.64 -6.56
CA GLU A 1011 -24.85 24.75 -5.71
C GLU A 1011 -25.69 24.30 -4.50
N ASN A 1012 -26.32 23.12 -4.56
CA ASN A 1012 -27.17 22.59 -3.48
C ASN A 1012 -26.38 21.98 -2.32
N LEU A 1013 -25.11 22.35 -2.16
CA LEU A 1013 -24.23 21.74 -1.15
C LEU A 1013 -23.81 22.67 0.01
N PHE A 1014 -24.64 23.68 0.29
CA PHE A 1014 -24.54 24.47 1.53
C PHE A 1014 -25.01 23.71 2.79
N GLU A 1015 -25.61 22.51 2.68
CA GLU A 1015 -25.91 21.61 3.80
C GLU A 1015 -24.65 20.99 4.45
N ASP A 1016 -23.81 21.84 5.04
CA ASP A 1016 -22.80 21.60 6.09
C ASP A 1016 -22.08 22.93 6.48
N ILE A 1017 -22.51 24.10 5.96
CA ILE A 1017 -22.05 25.43 6.38
C ILE A 1017 -23.27 26.25 6.82
N ASP A 1018 -23.30 26.62 8.09
CA ASP A 1018 -24.35 27.42 8.70
C ASP A 1018 -24.37 28.84 8.11
N TYR A 1019 -25.44 29.19 7.38
CA TYR A 1019 -25.46 30.35 6.48
C TYR A 1019 -26.06 31.63 7.10
N GLU A 1020 -26.09 31.71 8.43
CA GLU A 1020 -26.67 32.83 9.17
C GLU A 1020 -25.71 34.03 9.37
N HIS A 1021 -24.51 34.05 8.78
CA HIS A 1021 -23.44 35.00 9.16
C HIS A 1021 -22.81 35.88 8.07
N LEU A 1022 -23.16 35.75 6.80
CA LEU A 1022 -22.89 36.80 5.80
C LEU A 1022 -24.05 36.96 4.82
N LYS A 1023 -24.95 37.90 5.14
CA LYS A 1023 -25.85 38.54 4.19
C LYS A 1023 -25.30 39.92 3.80
N CYS A 1024 -25.75 40.38 2.63
CA CYS A 1024 -25.54 41.70 2.04
C CYS A 1024 -24.17 41.93 1.37
N ASP A 1025 -24.18 41.76 0.05
CA ASP A 1025 -23.32 42.52 -0.85
C ASP A 1025 -23.47 44.03 -0.61
N SER A 1026 -22.34 44.76 -0.65
CA SER A 1026 -22.32 46.11 -1.21
C SER A 1026 -20.99 46.47 -1.89
N GLY A 1027 -20.45 45.54 -2.69
CA GLY A 1027 -19.55 45.85 -3.81
C GLY A 1027 -18.03 45.84 -3.58
N ALA A 1028 -17.32 45.52 -4.67
CA ALA A 1028 -15.89 45.70 -4.94
C ALA A 1028 -14.85 44.89 -4.14
N CYS A 1029 -14.20 43.95 -4.85
CA CYS A 1029 -12.80 43.53 -4.61
C CYS A 1029 -11.80 44.70 -4.83
N PRO A 1030 -10.51 44.59 -4.44
CA PRO A 1030 -9.76 43.36 -4.13
C PRO A 1030 -8.87 43.35 -2.87
N ILE A 1031 -8.55 42.14 -2.38
CA ILE A 1031 -7.19 41.59 -2.10
C ILE A 1031 -7.32 40.12 -1.66
#